data_AF-A0A838THR8-F1
#
_entry.id   AF-A0A838THR8-F1
#
_cell.length_a   1.000
_cell.length_b   1.000
_cell.length_c   1.000
_cell.angle_alpha   90.00
_cell.angle_beta   90.00
_cell.angle_gamma   90.00
#
_symmetry.space_group_name_H-M   'P 1'
#
loop_
_entity.id
_entity.type
_entity.pdbx_description
1 polymer ?
#
loop_
_entity_poly.entity_id
_entity_poly.type
_entity_poly.pdbx_seq_one_letter_code
_entity_poly.pdbx_strand_id
1 'polypeptide(L)'
;VFSSAIKNDNPILVAARERKIPTIRRAEALAAIMLGKRGIIIAGMHGKTTTTAMAAHVLRGGGLHPSHYVGAEIPILGSNAHWDERGEYFVAEGDESDGTLQLFQPEHALILNVEEEHLDYYKDMAAIEEVFDKLLRQTRGTVFYCADDLHAPRVCGKHARTVSYGFGEKARYRATGIELQDFAATFCVQRGEEKLGDATLSVPGKHNVSNALGVIALATELGIPFVKIAKSLGTFRHARRRFEIKYQSDRFLLVDDYAHHPTEIRATLATARSAGRKRVLTMFQPHRYSRTKALQHDFGAAFDDADQVVITDVYAASEAPLPGVSGQTIADAITQHGHRGVSYQPRLDRLHGHLGQMLLEGDLVLSLGAGNVHEQLAKLAAELVIAERLKEIVGPKGEVRLAEPLAKHTTLRVGGPAQFWVEPRTEEAFAKLIRFCRRENLPLFVIGRGSNLLVREGGIRGVVVHPSGGEFDKVETKSLEVTAGVGAKLKQIAFAGKAAGIGSFEWMEGIPGSVGGGLRMNAGAMGVQTFDQVVRVRYLDREGVAHEKTPAELEVHYRHVPSLEQNFAVSAIFRGEKSTPEEIVRRLDASQEKRRTTQPAAKSAGCIFKNPAVCPAGKLVDELGLKGSRVGDARVSEVHGNFIVNEGAATADDVLELIGQIQETARKERGVELETEVQIVGENS
;
A
#
# COMPACT_ATOMS: atom_id res chain seq x y z
N VAL A 1 -19.28 9.51 -36.28
CA VAL A 1 -19.01 8.11 -35.85
C VAL A 1 -19.45 7.99 -34.41
N PHE A 2 -20.20 6.95 -34.05
CA PHE A 2 -20.72 6.78 -32.68
C PHE A 2 -20.29 5.42 -32.10
N SER A 3 -19.99 5.37 -30.79
CA SER A 3 -19.71 4.11 -30.08
C SER A 3 -21.01 3.40 -29.70
N SER A 4 -20.91 2.11 -29.36
CA SER A 4 -22.04 1.31 -28.86
C SER A 4 -22.63 1.82 -27.54
N ALA A 5 -21.87 2.61 -26.78
CA ALA A 5 -22.33 3.22 -25.53
C ALA A 5 -23.29 4.41 -25.72
N ILE A 6 -23.41 4.94 -26.94
CA ILE A 6 -24.29 6.07 -27.24
C ILE A 6 -25.72 5.56 -27.44
N LYS A 7 -26.62 5.98 -26.55
CA LYS A 7 -28.06 5.69 -26.65
C LYS A 7 -28.71 6.39 -27.85
N ASN A 8 -29.82 5.83 -28.32
CA ASN A 8 -30.55 6.33 -29.50
C ASN A 8 -31.14 7.74 -29.32
N ASP A 9 -31.33 8.18 -28.09
CA ASP A 9 -31.85 9.49 -27.69
C ASP A 9 -30.75 10.55 -27.48
N ASN A 10 -29.48 10.22 -27.76
CA ASN A 10 -28.39 11.18 -27.64
C ASN A 10 -28.64 12.39 -28.56
N PRO A 11 -28.56 13.64 -28.05
CA PRO A 11 -28.96 14.82 -28.81
C PRO A 11 -28.12 15.04 -30.08
N ILE A 12 -26.84 14.64 -30.09
CA ILE A 12 -25.97 14.73 -31.27
C ILE A 12 -26.37 13.70 -32.32
N LEU A 13 -26.71 12.48 -31.90
CA LEU A 13 -27.16 11.43 -32.81
C LEU A 13 -28.53 11.76 -33.43
N VAL A 14 -29.45 12.27 -32.63
CA VAL A 14 -30.77 12.73 -33.08
C VAL A 14 -30.63 13.87 -34.09
N ALA A 15 -29.86 14.92 -33.76
CA ALA A 15 -29.64 16.05 -34.66
C ALA A 15 -28.96 15.64 -35.98
N ALA A 16 -28.02 14.68 -35.93
CA ALA A 16 -27.39 14.15 -37.15
C ALA A 16 -28.41 13.43 -38.05
N ARG A 17 -29.31 12.63 -37.46
CA ARG A 17 -30.40 11.94 -38.18
C ARG A 17 -31.41 12.92 -38.78
N GLU A 18 -31.85 13.92 -38.01
CA GLU A 18 -32.78 14.96 -38.48
C GLU A 18 -32.20 15.75 -39.67
N ARG A 19 -30.89 16.04 -39.63
CA ARG A 19 -30.16 16.71 -40.71
C ARG A 19 -29.73 15.78 -41.85
N LYS A 20 -30.13 14.50 -41.82
CA LYS A 20 -29.75 13.46 -42.81
C LYS A 20 -28.23 13.34 -43.03
N ILE A 21 -27.44 13.61 -41.99
CA ILE A 21 -25.99 13.41 -42.02
C ILE A 21 -25.72 11.90 -41.87
N PRO A 22 -24.94 11.27 -42.76
CA PRO A 22 -24.59 9.87 -42.63
C PRO A 22 -23.92 9.58 -41.27
N THR A 23 -24.45 8.57 -40.57
CA THR A 23 -23.89 8.12 -39.30
C THR A 23 -23.47 6.67 -39.43
N ILE A 24 -22.29 6.35 -38.89
CA ILE A 24 -21.74 4.99 -38.86
C ILE A 24 -21.27 4.67 -37.43
N ARG A 25 -21.29 3.39 -37.09
CA ARG A 25 -20.74 2.83 -35.86
C ARG A 25 -19.21 2.88 -35.90
N ARG A 26 -18.59 2.90 -34.73
CA ARG A 26 -17.12 2.84 -34.58
C ARG A 26 -16.50 1.67 -35.34
N ALA A 27 -17.10 0.48 -35.25
CA ALA A 27 -16.57 -0.72 -35.92
C ALA A 27 -16.68 -0.63 -37.46
N GLU A 28 -17.76 -0.05 -37.99
CA GLU A 28 -17.91 0.19 -39.43
C GLU A 28 -16.84 1.18 -39.93
N ALA A 29 -16.56 2.23 -39.15
CA ALA A 29 -15.48 3.17 -39.47
C ALA A 29 -14.11 2.48 -39.47
N LEU A 30 -13.83 1.64 -38.47
CA LEU A 30 -12.57 0.89 -38.38
C LEU A 30 -12.42 -0.09 -39.56
N ALA A 31 -13.47 -0.86 -39.87
CA ALA A 31 -13.47 -1.78 -41.00
C ALA A 31 -13.20 -1.04 -42.32
N ALA A 32 -13.83 0.13 -42.52
CA ALA A 32 -13.59 0.96 -43.69
C ALA A 32 -12.15 1.49 -43.77
N ILE A 33 -11.57 1.93 -42.65
CA ILE A 33 -10.16 2.37 -42.59
C ILE A 33 -9.22 1.21 -42.93
N MET A 34 -9.50 0.01 -42.45
CA MET A 34 -8.67 -1.18 -42.70
C MET A 34 -8.65 -1.59 -44.17
N LEU A 35 -9.67 -1.28 -44.97
CA LEU A 35 -9.66 -1.55 -46.42
C LEU A 35 -8.50 -0.87 -47.16
N GLY A 36 -7.90 0.18 -46.57
CA GLY A 36 -6.72 0.84 -47.13
C GLY A 36 -5.41 0.04 -47.02
N LYS A 37 -5.42 -1.10 -46.31
CA LYS A 37 -4.22 -1.92 -46.01
C LYS A 37 -4.55 -3.41 -45.95
N ARG A 38 -3.50 -4.25 -45.86
CA ARG A 38 -3.64 -5.69 -45.66
C ARG A 38 -3.99 -5.98 -44.20
N GLY A 39 -5.27 -6.21 -43.93
CA GLY A 39 -5.79 -6.39 -42.57
C GLY A 39 -5.33 -7.69 -41.91
N ILE A 40 -4.90 -7.60 -40.66
CA ILE A 40 -4.65 -8.72 -39.75
C ILE A 40 -5.62 -8.57 -38.58
N ILE A 41 -6.59 -9.49 -38.48
CA ILE A 41 -7.59 -9.46 -37.40
C ILE A 41 -7.21 -10.49 -36.33
N ILE A 42 -7.19 -10.05 -35.08
CA ILE A 42 -7.01 -10.93 -33.92
C ILE A 42 -8.33 -11.05 -33.20
N ALA A 43 -8.85 -12.27 -33.08
CA ALA A 43 -10.17 -12.55 -32.54
C ALA A 43 -10.14 -13.72 -31.54
N GLY A 44 -11.12 -13.73 -30.65
CA GLY A 44 -11.30 -14.75 -29.61
C GLY A 44 -11.93 -14.15 -28.36
N MET A 45 -12.53 -14.97 -27.52
CA MET A 45 -13.19 -14.53 -26.28
C MET A 45 -12.21 -13.84 -25.32
N HIS A 46 -11.00 -14.38 -25.18
CA HIS A 46 -9.99 -13.85 -24.26
C HIS A 46 -8.64 -13.56 -24.94
N GLY A 47 -7.87 -12.63 -24.37
CA GLY A 47 -6.49 -12.36 -24.80
C GLY A 47 -6.32 -11.46 -26.04
N LYS A 48 -7.41 -11.02 -26.67
CA LYS A 48 -7.38 -10.21 -27.92
C LYS A 48 -6.49 -8.99 -27.82
N THR A 49 -6.71 -8.12 -26.83
CA THR A 49 -5.97 -6.86 -26.68
C THR A 49 -4.47 -7.09 -26.52
N THR A 50 -4.07 -8.05 -25.66
CA THR A 50 -2.66 -8.39 -25.42
C THR A 50 -2.01 -8.95 -26.68
N THR A 51 -2.68 -9.88 -27.36
CA THR A 51 -2.15 -10.48 -28.60
C THR A 51 -2.09 -9.46 -29.74
N THR A 52 -3.08 -8.58 -29.88
CA THR A 52 -3.09 -7.51 -30.90
C THR A 52 -1.92 -6.57 -30.71
N ALA A 53 -1.66 -6.19 -29.45
CA ALA A 53 -0.52 -5.37 -29.10
C ALA A 53 0.82 -6.06 -29.39
N MET A 54 0.90 -7.35 -29.04
CA MET A 54 2.08 -8.16 -29.25
C MET A 54 2.38 -8.36 -30.73
N ALA A 55 1.37 -8.62 -31.56
CA ALA A 55 1.49 -8.71 -33.00
C ALA A 55 1.97 -7.39 -33.60
N ALA A 56 1.36 -6.25 -33.25
CA ALA A 56 1.79 -4.94 -33.73
C ALA A 56 3.27 -4.66 -33.36
N HIS A 57 3.68 -4.98 -32.13
CA HIS A 57 5.05 -4.80 -31.65
C HIS A 57 6.06 -5.70 -32.37
N VAL A 58 5.75 -7.00 -32.50
CA VAL A 58 6.61 -7.98 -33.17
C VAL A 58 6.77 -7.66 -34.65
N LEU A 59 5.67 -7.37 -35.36
CA LEU A 59 5.72 -7.02 -36.78
C LEU A 59 6.48 -5.70 -37.01
N ARG A 60 6.34 -4.73 -36.10
CA ARG A 60 7.13 -3.48 -36.13
C ARG A 60 8.63 -3.75 -35.96
N GLY A 61 9.02 -4.53 -34.94
CA GLY A 61 10.43 -4.89 -34.73
C GLY A 61 11.01 -5.84 -35.79
N GLY A 62 10.15 -6.57 -36.49
CA GLY A 62 10.50 -7.34 -37.69
C GLY A 62 10.82 -6.47 -38.91
N GLY A 63 10.37 -5.21 -38.91
CA GLY A 63 10.56 -4.24 -40.01
C GLY A 63 9.35 -4.10 -40.94
N LEU A 64 8.18 -4.63 -40.59
CA LEU A 64 6.96 -4.52 -41.41
C LEU A 64 6.13 -3.26 -41.14
N HIS A 65 6.46 -2.50 -40.07
CA HIS A 65 5.87 -1.20 -39.75
C HIS A 65 4.32 -1.15 -39.83
N PRO A 66 3.58 -2.08 -39.18
CA PRO A 66 2.13 -2.12 -39.35
C PRO A 66 1.44 -0.87 -38.77
N SER A 67 0.34 -0.47 -39.40
CA SER A 67 -0.70 0.29 -38.70
C SER A 67 -1.35 -0.60 -37.63
N HIS A 68 -1.87 -0.01 -36.56
CA HIS A 68 -2.55 -0.79 -35.52
C HIS A 68 -3.76 -0.10 -34.91
N TYR A 69 -4.70 -0.90 -34.42
CA TYR A 69 -5.80 -0.50 -33.53
C TYR A 69 -5.98 -1.54 -32.43
N VAL A 70 -5.74 -1.13 -31.18
CA VAL A 70 -5.82 -1.96 -29.97
C VAL A 70 -6.86 -1.37 -29.03
N GLY A 71 -7.67 -2.19 -28.36
CA GLY A 71 -8.74 -1.74 -27.48
C GLY A 71 -8.27 -0.98 -26.22
N ALA A 72 -6.98 -1.07 -25.88
CA ALA A 72 -6.37 -0.39 -24.75
C ALA A 72 -5.04 0.28 -25.13
N GLU A 73 -4.61 1.25 -24.31
CA GLU A 73 -3.27 1.83 -24.44
C GLU A 73 -2.19 0.88 -23.95
N ILE A 74 -1.19 0.64 -24.80
CA ILE A 74 -0.04 -0.20 -24.51
C ILE A 74 1.20 0.68 -24.58
N PRO A 75 1.97 0.85 -23.48
CA PRO A 75 3.11 1.77 -23.43
C PRO A 75 4.11 1.58 -24.57
N ILE A 76 4.38 0.32 -24.93
CA ILE A 76 5.38 0.00 -25.97
C ILE A 76 4.95 0.42 -27.37
N LEU A 77 3.64 0.58 -27.61
CA LEU A 77 3.11 1.03 -28.88
C LEU A 77 2.98 2.57 -28.96
N GLY A 78 3.07 3.27 -27.82
CA GLY A 78 2.93 4.72 -27.69
C GLY A 78 1.47 5.21 -27.70
N SER A 79 0.61 4.62 -28.52
CA SER A 79 -0.82 4.91 -28.61
C SER A 79 -1.63 3.64 -28.88
N ASN A 80 -2.92 3.66 -28.52
CA ASN A 80 -3.84 2.55 -28.82
C ASN A 80 -4.14 2.40 -30.32
N ALA A 81 -3.99 3.47 -31.11
CA ALA A 81 -4.12 3.44 -32.57
C ALA A 81 -3.00 4.23 -33.25
N HIS A 82 -2.49 3.72 -34.37
CA HIS A 82 -1.47 4.38 -35.17
C HIS A 82 -1.59 4.03 -36.65
N TRP A 83 -1.39 5.01 -37.53
CA TRP A 83 -1.27 4.81 -38.97
C TRP A 83 0.19 5.04 -39.38
N ASP A 84 0.88 4.00 -39.84
CA ASP A 84 2.27 4.10 -40.32
C ASP A 84 2.29 4.01 -41.84
N GLU A 85 2.61 5.10 -42.54
CA GLU A 85 2.58 5.16 -44.01
C GLU A 85 3.53 4.16 -44.69
N ARG A 86 4.55 3.64 -43.99
CA ARG A 86 5.58 2.77 -44.56
C ARG A 86 5.17 1.30 -44.65
N GLY A 87 4.22 0.86 -43.83
CA GLY A 87 3.83 -0.55 -43.75
C GLY A 87 2.54 -0.86 -44.51
N GLU A 88 2.48 -2.05 -45.11
CA GLU A 88 1.31 -2.51 -45.86
C GLU A 88 0.25 -3.16 -44.96
N TYR A 89 0.60 -3.56 -43.75
CA TYR A 89 -0.28 -4.28 -42.84
C TYR A 89 -1.02 -3.35 -41.89
N PHE A 90 -2.24 -3.76 -41.50
CA PHE A 90 -3.01 -3.15 -40.44
C PHE A 90 -3.45 -4.22 -39.45
N VAL A 91 -2.93 -4.18 -38.22
CA VAL A 91 -3.31 -5.11 -37.14
C VAL A 91 -4.46 -4.52 -36.33
N ALA A 92 -5.57 -5.23 -36.20
CA ALA A 92 -6.68 -4.77 -35.39
C ALA A 92 -7.26 -5.88 -34.52
N GLU A 93 -7.72 -5.46 -33.35
CA GLU A 93 -8.53 -6.26 -32.45
C GLU A 93 -9.94 -6.43 -33.04
N GLY A 94 -10.36 -7.68 -33.24
CA GLY A 94 -11.69 -8.05 -33.70
C GLY A 94 -12.59 -8.31 -32.50
N ASP A 95 -13.67 -7.54 -32.38
CA ASP A 95 -14.65 -7.63 -31.29
C ASP A 95 -15.85 -8.48 -31.71
N GLU A 96 -16.02 -9.62 -31.05
CA GLU A 96 -17.16 -10.51 -31.25
C GLU A 96 -18.40 -10.08 -30.46
N SER A 97 -18.28 -9.29 -29.40
CA SER A 97 -19.38 -9.08 -28.43
C SER A 97 -20.62 -8.37 -28.98
N ASP A 98 -20.48 -7.56 -30.03
CA ASP A 98 -21.56 -6.77 -30.63
C ASP A 98 -21.87 -7.15 -32.08
N GLY A 99 -21.33 -8.29 -32.54
CA GLY A 99 -21.52 -8.84 -33.88
C GLY A 99 -20.79 -8.05 -34.98
N THR A 100 -19.82 -7.21 -34.62
CA THR A 100 -19.06 -6.40 -35.59
C THR A 100 -17.89 -7.13 -36.24
N LEU A 101 -17.49 -8.30 -35.70
CA LEU A 101 -16.44 -9.14 -36.26
C LEU A 101 -16.66 -9.48 -37.75
N GLN A 102 -17.91 -9.68 -38.17
CA GLN A 102 -18.29 -10.01 -39.56
C GLN A 102 -18.15 -8.82 -40.55
N LEU A 103 -17.81 -7.62 -40.07
CA LEU A 103 -17.60 -6.43 -40.92
C LEU A 103 -16.20 -6.42 -41.55
N PHE A 104 -15.26 -7.17 -40.99
CA PHE A 104 -13.87 -7.16 -41.42
C PHE A 104 -13.64 -8.08 -42.64
N GLN A 105 -12.79 -7.65 -43.56
CA GLN A 105 -12.33 -8.46 -44.70
C GLN A 105 -10.80 -8.59 -44.64
N PRO A 106 -10.26 -9.40 -43.71
CA PRO A 106 -8.83 -9.44 -43.47
C PRO A 106 -8.05 -10.21 -44.55
N GLU A 107 -6.78 -9.87 -44.68
CA GLU A 107 -5.79 -10.72 -45.34
C GLU A 107 -5.47 -11.93 -44.44
N HIS A 108 -5.25 -11.72 -43.15
CA HIS A 108 -4.96 -12.80 -42.20
C HIS A 108 -5.83 -12.69 -40.95
N ALA A 109 -6.19 -13.84 -40.36
CA ALA A 109 -6.90 -13.89 -39.09
C ALA A 109 -6.12 -14.75 -38.09
N LEU A 110 -6.00 -14.29 -36.84
CA LEU A 110 -5.44 -15.04 -35.71
C LEU A 110 -6.54 -15.28 -34.67
N ILE A 111 -6.94 -16.54 -34.54
CA ILE A 111 -8.04 -16.99 -33.67
C ILE A 111 -7.46 -17.62 -32.41
N LEU A 112 -7.68 -16.95 -31.27
CA LEU A 112 -7.11 -17.33 -29.97
C LEU A 112 -7.86 -18.48 -29.30
N ASN A 113 -9.17 -18.34 -29.20
CA ASN A 113 -10.09 -19.28 -28.56
C ASN A 113 -11.52 -19.02 -29.06
N VAL A 114 -12.39 -20.03 -28.94
CA VAL A 114 -13.82 -19.93 -29.26
C VAL A 114 -14.60 -20.61 -28.13
N GLU A 115 -15.17 -19.81 -27.22
CA GLU A 115 -15.79 -20.27 -25.97
C GLU A 115 -17.22 -19.69 -25.81
N GLU A 116 -18.02 -20.27 -24.90
CA GLU A 116 -19.35 -19.76 -24.55
C GLU A 116 -19.27 -18.45 -23.74
N GLU A 117 -19.25 -17.31 -24.43
CA GLU A 117 -19.27 -15.98 -23.83
C GLU A 117 -20.29 -15.06 -24.54
N HIS A 118 -20.73 -13.99 -23.88
CA HIS A 118 -21.74 -13.05 -24.39
C HIS A 118 -23.10 -13.68 -24.72
N LEU A 119 -23.60 -14.59 -23.87
CA LEU A 119 -24.91 -15.25 -24.02
C LEU A 119 -26.12 -14.31 -23.89
N ASP A 120 -25.89 -13.06 -23.49
CA ASP A 120 -26.85 -11.96 -23.56
C ASP A 120 -27.07 -11.47 -25.00
N TYR A 121 -26.10 -11.70 -25.89
CA TYR A 121 -26.15 -11.38 -27.31
C TYR A 121 -26.28 -12.63 -28.19
N TYR A 122 -25.56 -13.70 -27.86
CA TYR A 122 -25.56 -14.96 -28.62
C TYR A 122 -26.47 -16.01 -27.99
N LYS A 123 -27.25 -16.69 -28.84
CA LYS A 123 -28.21 -17.71 -28.39
C LYS A 123 -27.53 -18.97 -27.84
N ASP A 124 -26.47 -19.43 -28.51
CA ASP A 124 -25.76 -20.68 -28.23
C ASP A 124 -24.40 -20.69 -28.94
N MET A 125 -23.60 -21.75 -28.71
CA MET A 125 -22.31 -21.90 -29.40
C MET A 125 -22.41 -21.95 -30.92
N ALA A 126 -23.51 -22.47 -31.47
CA ALA A 126 -23.66 -22.50 -32.93
C ALA A 126 -23.75 -21.08 -33.50
N ALA A 127 -24.42 -20.16 -32.78
CA ALA A 127 -24.45 -18.75 -33.16
C ALA A 127 -23.06 -18.09 -33.09
N ILE A 128 -22.27 -18.42 -32.08
CA ILE A 128 -20.88 -17.92 -31.94
C ILE A 128 -20.01 -18.45 -33.09
N GLU A 129 -20.05 -19.77 -33.34
CA GLU A 129 -19.29 -20.41 -34.42
C GLU A 129 -19.64 -19.83 -35.79
N GLU A 130 -20.91 -19.49 -36.04
CA GLU A 130 -21.34 -18.85 -37.30
C GLU A 130 -20.72 -17.45 -37.49
N VAL A 131 -20.52 -16.68 -36.42
CA VAL A 131 -19.83 -15.37 -36.50
C VAL A 131 -18.37 -15.54 -36.89
N PHE A 132 -17.68 -16.51 -36.30
CA PHE A 132 -16.31 -16.84 -36.70
C PHE A 132 -16.27 -17.40 -38.13
N ASP A 133 -17.16 -18.33 -38.50
CA ASP A 133 -17.23 -18.88 -39.86
C ASP A 133 -17.47 -17.79 -40.92
N LYS A 134 -18.19 -16.71 -40.60
CA LYS A 134 -18.33 -15.54 -41.50
C LYS A 134 -17.01 -14.78 -41.67
N LEU A 135 -16.31 -14.46 -40.58
CA LEU A 135 -14.99 -13.82 -40.64
C LEU A 135 -14.01 -14.68 -41.47
N LEU A 136 -14.00 -15.99 -41.24
CA LEU A 136 -13.12 -16.92 -41.94
C LEU A 136 -13.43 -16.99 -43.43
N ARG A 137 -14.71 -16.97 -43.84
CA ARG A 137 -15.11 -16.88 -45.27
C ARG A 137 -14.66 -15.58 -45.92
N GLN A 138 -14.56 -14.48 -45.16
CA GLN A 138 -14.08 -13.18 -45.63
C GLN A 138 -12.55 -13.04 -45.57
N THR A 139 -11.86 -13.98 -44.92
CA THR A 139 -10.40 -13.98 -44.79
C THR A 139 -9.77 -14.47 -46.08
N ARG A 140 -8.91 -13.66 -46.69
CA ARG A 140 -8.34 -13.97 -48.02
C ARG A 140 -7.11 -14.87 -47.94
N GLY A 141 -6.24 -14.64 -46.96
CA GLY A 141 -4.93 -15.27 -46.81
C GLY A 141 -4.96 -16.45 -45.84
N THR A 142 -4.17 -16.36 -44.76
CA THR A 142 -3.95 -17.47 -43.81
C THR A 142 -4.71 -17.26 -42.52
N VAL A 143 -5.35 -18.33 -42.03
CA VAL A 143 -6.00 -18.39 -40.72
C VAL A 143 -5.07 -19.11 -39.74
N PHE A 144 -4.67 -18.42 -38.69
CA PHE A 144 -3.89 -18.96 -37.59
C PHE A 144 -4.82 -19.31 -36.44
N TYR A 145 -4.72 -20.50 -35.85
CA TYR A 145 -5.63 -20.91 -34.78
C TYR A 145 -4.96 -21.75 -33.70
N CYS A 146 -5.44 -21.60 -32.46
CA CYS A 146 -4.99 -22.42 -31.34
C CYS A 146 -5.52 -23.85 -31.48
N ALA A 147 -4.61 -24.83 -31.55
CA ALA A 147 -4.93 -26.25 -31.64
C ALA A 147 -5.39 -26.85 -30.30
N ASP A 148 -5.04 -26.20 -29.19
CA ASP A 148 -5.40 -26.66 -27.84
C ASP A 148 -6.79 -26.18 -27.40
N ASP A 149 -7.41 -25.27 -28.16
CA ASP A 149 -8.79 -24.84 -27.95
C ASP A 149 -9.78 -25.92 -28.42
N LEU A 150 -10.92 -26.04 -27.74
CA LEU A 150 -11.91 -27.07 -28.01
C LEU A 150 -12.65 -26.88 -29.34
N HIS A 151 -12.91 -25.63 -29.74
CA HIS A 151 -13.79 -25.29 -30.86
C HIS A 151 -13.02 -24.72 -32.07
N ALA A 152 -11.94 -23.97 -31.84
CA ALA A 152 -11.15 -23.34 -32.88
C ALA A 152 -10.65 -24.31 -33.95
N PRO A 153 -10.18 -25.54 -33.65
CA PRO A 153 -9.81 -26.51 -34.69
C PRO A 153 -10.98 -26.90 -35.60
N ARG A 154 -12.19 -27.04 -35.04
CA ARG A 154 -13.40 -27.40 -35.80
C ARG A 154 -13.87 -26.25 -36.69
N VAL A 155 -13.81 -25.02 -36.18
CA VAL A 155 -14.24 -23.81 -36.88
C VAL A 155 -13.21 -23.43 -37.96
N CYS A 156 -11.95 -23.29 -37.58
CA CYS A 156 -10.88 -22.82 -38.45
C CYS A 156 -10.44 -23.87 -39.47
N GLY A 157 -10.51 -25.17 -39.14
CA GLY A 157 -10.05 -26.26 -39.99
C GLY A 157 -10.79 -26.36 -41.34
N LYS A 158 -11.96 -25.71 -41.48
CA LYS A 158 -12.71 -25.64 -42.74
C LYS A 158 -12.06 -24.70 -43.77
N HIS A 159 -11.20 -23.78 -43.34
CA HIS A 159 -10.57 -22.81 -44.22
C HIS A 159 -9.42 -23.44 -45.02
N ALA A 160 -9.25 -23.06 -46.29
CA ALA A 160 -8.29 -23.69 -47.20
C ALA A 160 -6.81 -23.48 -46.82
N ARG A 161 -6.50 -22.35 -46.18
CA ARG A 161 -5.15 -21.99 -45.72
C ARG A 161 -5.13 -21.78 -44.22
N THR A 162 -4.62 -22.76 -43.49
CA THR A 162 -4.59 -22.73 -42.03
C THR A 162 -3.21 -23.07 -41.47
N VAL A 163 -2.91 -22.48 -40.31
CA VAL A 163 -1.70 -22.74 -39.53
C VAL A 163 -2.10 -22.90 -38.07
N SER A 164 -1.91 -24.11 -37.53
CA SER A 164 -2.20 -24.41 -36.14
C SER A 164 -1.01 -24.08 -35.23
N TYR A 165 -1.29 -23.57 -34.03
CA TYR A 165 -0.30 -23.37 -32.97
C TYR A 165 -0.81 -23.91 -31.64
N GLY A 166 0.08 -24.35 -30.75
CA GLY A 166 -0.31 -24.87 -29.43
C GLY A 166 0.81 -25.60 -28.71
N PHE A 167 0.47 -26.34 -27.67
CA PHE A 167 1.40 -27.17 -26.89
C PHE A 167 1.38 -28.63 -27.38
N GLY A 168 0.24 -29.08 -27.92
CA GLY A 168 0.06 -30.44 -28.41
C GLY A 168 0.87 -30.79 -29.67
N GLU A 169 1.08 -32.08 -29.90
CA GLU A 169 1.84 -32.60 -31.06
C GLU A 169 1.17 -32.33 -32.41
N LYS A 170 -0.14 -32.11 -32.41
CA LYS A 170 -0.93 -31.84 -33.64
C LYS A 170 -0.81 -30.39 -34.13
N ALA A 171 -0.17 -29.51 -33.36
CA ALA A 171 0.04 -28.12 -33.76
C ALA A 171 1.27 -28.00 -34.68
N ARG A 172 1.16 -27.20 -35.74
CA ARG A 172 2.28 -26.92 -36.65
C ARG A 172 3.36 -26.09 -35.96
N TYR A 173 2.97 -25.09 -35.17
CA TYR A 173 3.89 -24.36 -34.29
C TYR A 173 3.69 -24.83 -32.85
N ARG A 174 4.79 -25.18 -32.17
CA ARG A 174 4.74 -25.75 -30.82
C ARG A 174 5.61 -24.99 -29.84
N ALA A 175 5.12 -24.81 -28.62
CA ALA A 175 5.90 -24.37 -27.46
C ALA A 175 6.16 -25.55 -26.52
N THR A 176 7.43 -25.78 -26.17
CA THR A 176 7.87 -26.87 -25.29
C THR A 176 8.84 -26.33 -24.24
N GLY A 177 9.05 -27.07 -23.14
CA GLY A 177 9.97 -26.66 -22.08
C GLY A 177 9.62 -25.31 -21.46
N ILE A 178 8.34 -25.11 -21.13
CA ILE A 178 7.85 -23.83 -20.60
C ILE A 178 8.29 -23.70 -19.14
N GLU A 179 9.13 -22.71 -18.87
CA GLU A 179 9.54 -22.33 -17.52
C GLU A 179 9.00 -20.94 -17.19
N LEU A 180 8.34 -20.81 -16.04
CA LEU A 180 7.78 -19.56 -15.54
C LEU A 180 8.65 -19.09 -14.36
N GLN A 181 9.45 -18.06 -14.56
CA GLN A 181 10.34 -17.48 -13.55
C GLN A 181 10.43 -15.96 -13.72
N ASP A 182 10.57 -15.22 -12.62
CA ASP A 182 10.80 -13.76 -12.60
C ASP A 182 9.83 -12.94 -13.46
N PHE A 183 8.54 -13.30 -13.45
CA PHE A 183 7.49 -12.64 -14.26
C PHE A 183 7.73 -12.71 -15.77
N ALA A 184 8.57 -13.65 -16.19
CA ALA A 184 8.78 -14.02 -17.57
C ALA A 184 8.43 -15.49 -17.79
N ALA A 185 8.15 -15.82 -19.05
CA ALA A 185 8.05 -17.19 -19.53
C ALA A 185 9.18 -17.43 -20.53
N THR A 186 9.93 -18.51 -20.34
CA THR A 186 10.87 -19.00 -21.35
C THR A 186 10.36 -20.32 -21.92
N PHE A 187 10.50 -20.51 -23.23
CA PHE A 187 10.01 -21.69 -23.93
C PHE A 187 10.73 -21.91 -25.26
N CYS A 188 10.87 -23.17 -25.65
CA CYS A 188 11.42 -23.58 -26.94
C CYS A 188 10.32 -23.62 -28.00
N VAL A 189 10.56 -22.97 -29.15
CA VAL A 189 9.63 -22.89 -30.28
C VAL A 189 10.05 -23.85 -31.39
N GLN A 190 9.08 -24.64 -31.86
CA GLN A 190 9.26 -25.59 -32.97
C GLN A 190 8.24 -25.31 -34.08
N ARG A 191 8.63 -25.61 -35.32
CA ARG A 191 7.77 -25.61 -36.52
C ARG A 191 7.84 -26.98 -37.18
N GLY A 192 6.81 -27.79 -36.99
CA GLY A 192 6.88 -29.22 -37.28
C GLY A 192 7.99 -29.88 -36.46
N GLU A 193 8.94 -30.53 -37.12
CA GLU A 193 10.12 -31.14 -36.48
C GLU A 193 11.30 -30.17 -36.31
N GLU A 194 11.24 -28.98 -36.93
CA GLU A 194 12.32 -27.99 -36.89
C GLU A 194 12.28 -27.18 -35.59
N LYS A 195 13.37 -27.18 -34.81
CA LYS A 195 13.55 -26.23 -33.70
C LYS A 195 13.94 -24.86 -34.26
N LEU A 196 13.08 -23.85 -34.06
CA LEU A 196 13.36 -22.46 -34.45
C LEU A 196 14.29 -21.76 -33.46
N GLY A 197 14.15 -22.07 -32.16
CA GLY A 197 14.97 -21.52 -31.09
C GLY A 197 14.17 -21.28 -29.81
N ASP A 198 14.80 -20.63 -28.83
CA ASP A 198 14.16 -20.32 -27.55
C ASP A 198 13.64 -18.88 -27.57
N ALA A 199 12.48 -18.68 -26.96
CA ALA A 199 11.83 -17.38 -26.82
C ALA A 199 11.64 -17.04 -25.34
N THR A 200 11.79 -15.76 -25.02
CA THR A 200 11.45 -15.20 -23.72
C THR A 200 10.33 -14.20 -23.89
N LEU A 201 9.27 -14.36 -23.09
CA LEU A 201 8.17 -13.42 -22.99
C LEU A 201 8.22 -12.78 -21.61
N SER A 202 8.36 -11.45 -21.52
CA SER A 202 8.38 -10.73 -20.23
C SER A 202 6.98 -10.53 -19.62
N VAL A 203 6.11 -11.51 -19.85
CA VAL A 203 4.75 -11.58 -19.39
C VAL A 203 4.51 -13.01 -18.91
N PRO A 204 4.09 -13.23 -17.65
CA PRO A 204 3.92 -14.56 -17.10
C PRO A 204 2.64 -15.24 -17.61
N GLY A 205 2.57 -16.56 -17.47
CA GLY A 205 1.37 -17.35 -17.67
C GLY A 205 1.33 -18.16 -18.97
N LYS A 206 0.85 -19.41 -18.89
CA LYS A 206 0.76 -20.33 -20.04
C LYS A 206 -0.13 -19.79 -21.16
N HIS A 207 -1.22 -19.11 -20.84
CA HIS A 207 -2.10 -18.48 -21.83
C HIS A 207 -1.36 -17.40 -22.64
N ASN A 208 -0.46 -16.64 -22.01
CA ASN A 208 0.36 -15.64 -22.71
C ASN A 208 1.44 -16.29 -23.58
N VAL A 209 1.98 -17.44 -23.18
CA VAL A 209 2.85 -18.25 -24.05
C VAL A 209 2.09 -18.72 -25.29
N SER A 210 0.85 -19.19 -25.14
CA SER A 210 0.00 -19.59 -26.29
C SER A 210 -0.27 -18.40 -27.22
N ASN A 211 -0.67 -17.25 -26.67
CA ASN A 211 -0.85 -16.00 -27.43
C ASN A 211 0.42 -15.59 -28.19
N ALA A 212 1.57 -15.65 -27.52
CA ALA A 212 2.86 -15.36 -28.13
C ALA A 212 3.20 -16.35 -29.25
N LEU A 213 2.91 -17.64 -29.07
CA LEU A 213 3.12 -18.65 -30.10
C LEU A 213 2.27 -18.38 -31.35
N GLY A 214 1.03 -17.93 -31.19
CA GLY A 214 0.18 -17.48 -32.31
C GLY A 214 0.79 -16.29 -33.08
N VAL A 215 1.35 -15.32 -32.35
CA VAL A 215 2.08 -14.18 -32.95
C VAL A 215 3.36 -14.62 -33.65
N ILE A 216 4.11 -15.57 -33.07
CA ILE A 216 5.32 -16.14 -33.67
C ILE A 216 4.98 -16.84 -34.98
N ALA A 217 3.93 -17.66 -34.99
CA ALA A 217 3.45 -18.34 -36.19
C ALA A 217 3.09 -17.33 -37.29
N LEU A 218 2.28 -16.31 -36.96
CA LEU A 218 1.93 -15.22 -37.87
C LEU A 218 3.17 -14.51 -38.43
N ALA A 219 4.05 -14.02 -37.57
CA ALA A 219 5.23 -13.26 -37.98
C ALA A 219 6.22 -14.09 -38.82
N THR A 220 6.35 -15.39 -38.50
CA THR A 220 7.22 -16.31 -39.24
C THR A 220 6.68 -16.57 -40.64
N GLU A 221 5.37 -16.81 -40.79
CA GLU A 221 4.75 -17.02 -42.11
C GLU A 221 4.72 -15.73 -42.95
N LEU A 222 4.81 -14.55 -42.32
CA LEU A 222 5.04 -13.26 -43.00
C LEU A 222 6.51 -13.01 -43.36
N GLY A 223 7.41 -13.96 -43.10
CA GLY A 223 8.82 -13.91 -43.52
C GLY A 223 9.75 -13.17 -42.55
N ILE A 224 9.33 -12.87 -41.31
CA ILE A 224 10.21 -12.26 -40.32
C ILE A 224 11.14 -13.33 -39.74
N PRO A 225 12.48 -13.12 -39.71
CA PRO A 225 13.40 -14.06 -39.09
C PRO A 225 13.12 -14.26 -37.59
N PHE A 226 13.13 -15.52 -37.12
CA PHE A 226 12.83 -15.88 -35.73
C PHE A 226 13.63 -15.07 -34.70
N VAL A 227 14.91 -14.79 -34.98
CA VAL A 227 15.76 -13.98 -34.10
C VAL A 227 15.18 -12.58 -33.84
N LYS A 228 14.59 -11.94 -34.87
CA LYS A 228 13.92 -10.64 -34.69
C LYS A 228 12.62 -10.79 -33.90
N ILE A 229 11.85 -11.84 -34.18
CA ILE A 229 10.61 -12.15 -33.46
C ILE A 229 10.89 -12.33 -31.96
N ALA A 230 11.83 -13.22 -31.61
CA ALA A 230 12.23 -13.51 -30.24
C ALA A 230 12.74 -12.26 -29.52
N LYS A 231 13.57 -11.44 -30.18
CA LYS A 231 14.05 -10.16 -29.63
C LYS A 231 12.90 -9.19 -29.35
N SER A 232 11.95 -9.04 -30.28
CA SER A 232 10.78 -8.19 -30.07
C SER A 232 9.89 -8.70 -28.95
N LEU A 233 9.65 -10.01 -28.86
CA LEU A 233 8.88 -10.60 -27.76
C LEU A 233 9.52 -10.37 -26.39
N GLY A 234 10.85 -10.50 -26.27
CA GLY A 234 11.57 -10.24 -25.01
C GLY A 234 11.49 -8.80 -24.53
N THR A 235 11.18 -7.86 -25.44
CA THR A 235 10.96 -6.44 -25.10
C THR A 235 9.49 -6.10 -24.88
N PHE A 236 8.56 -6.97 -25.26
CA PHE A 236 7.14 -6.75 -25.05
C PHE A 236 6.84 -6.61 -23.55
N ARG A 237 6.00 -5.64 -23.21
CA ARG A 237 5.47 -5.42 -21.85
C ARG A 237 3.95 -5.37 -21.96
N HIS A 238 3.27 -5.82 -20.92
CA HIS A 238 1.82 -5.80 -20.89
C HIS A 238 1.24 -4.38 -21.08
N ALA A 239 -0.06 -4.31 -21.35
CA ALA A 239 -0.83 -3.10 -21.17
C ALA A 239 -0.54 -2.48 -19.79
N ARG A 240 -0.62 -1.15 -19.66
CA ARG A 240 -0.53 -0.54 -18.32
C ARG A 240 -1.55 -1.23 -17.42
N ARG A 241 -1.16 -1.46 -16.16
CA ARG A 241 -2.04 -2.04 -15.15
C ARG A 241 -2.50 -3.46 -15.48
N ARG A 242 -1.66 -4.30 -16.10
CA ARG A 242 -1.91 -5.74 -16.24
C ARG A 242 -0.70 -6.49 -15.70
N PHE A 243 -0.84 -6.96 -14.47
CA PHE A 243 0.22 -7.52 -13.62
C PHE A 243 1.50 -6.67 -13.66
N GLU A 244 1.34 -5.35 -13.57
CA GLU A 244 2.43 -4.39 -13.74
C GLU A 244 3.20 -4.22 -12.43
N ILE A 245 4.47 -4.59 -12.40
CA ILE A 245 5.33 -4.37 -11.24
C ILE A 245 5.59 -2.87 -11.06
N LYS A 246 5.11 -2.30 -9.95
CA LYS A 246 5.32 -0.90 -9.59
C LYS A 246 6.54 -0.69 -8.71
N TYR A 247 6.90 -1.69 -7.92
CA TYR A 247 8.05 -1.65 -7.03
C TYR A 247 8.50 -3.06 -6.66
N GLN A 248 9.80 -3.27 -6.53
CA GLN A 248 10.39 -4.53 -6.12
C GLN A 248 11.65 -4.29 -5.28
N SER A 249 11.71 -4.96 -4.13
CA SER A 249 12.92 -5.17 -3.34
C SER A 249 13.01 -6.64 -2.91
N ASP A 250 14.06 -6.99 -2.17
CA ASP A 250 14.17 -8.31 -1.55
C ASP A 250 12.99 -8.55 -0.57
N ARG A 251 12.56 -7.48 0.12
CA ARG A 251 11.55 -7.53 1.18
C ARG A 251 10.12 -7.43 0.65
N PHE A 252 9.88 -6.72 -0.46
CA PHE A 252 8.52 -6.44 -0.92
C PHE A 252 8.37 -6.48 -2.44
N LEU A 253 7.19 -6.83 -2.92
CA LEU A 253 6.80 -6.74 -4.32
C LEU A 253 5.43 -6.08 -4.46
N LEU A 254 5.32 -5.00 -5.23
CA LEU A 254 4.07 -4.29 -5.48
C LEU A 254 3.68 -4.43 -6.96
N VAL A 255 2.45 -4.87 -7.21
CA VAL A 255 1.91 -5.15 -8.54
C VAL A 255 0.54 -4.48 -8.72
N ASP A 256 0.31 -3.84 -9.86
CA ASP A 256 -0.98 -3.25 -10.25
C ASP A 256 -1.65 -4.08 -11.35
N ASP A 257 -2.93 -4.39 -11.17
CA ASP A 257 -3.77 -5.03 -12.17
C ASP A 257 -5.15 -4.35 -12.30
N TYR A 258 -5.64 -4.26 -13.52
CA TYR A 258 -6.93 -3.71 -13.92
C TYR A 258 -8.10 -4.66 -13.63
N ALA A 259 -7.81 -5.90 -13.25
CA ALA A 259 -8.77 -6.92 -12.88
C ALA A 259 -9.83 -6.35 -11.93
N HIS A 260 -11.08 -6.44 -12.34
CA HIS A 260 -12.22 -5.92 -11.59
C HIS A 260 -13.45 -6.82 -11.66
N HIS A 261 -13.41 -7.85 -12.51
CA HIS A 261 -14.37 -8.94 -12.53
C HIS A 261 -13.88 -10.12 -11.66
N PRO A 262 -14.76 -10.86 -10.95
CA PRO A 262 -14.37 -12.01 -10.11
C PRO A 262 -13.43 -13.02 -10.80
N THR A 263 -13.68 -13.36 -12.07
CA THR A 263 -12.82 -14.27 -12.85
C THR A 263 -11.41 -13.73 -13.05
N GLU A 264 -11.27 -12.44 -13.40
CA GLU A 264 -9.96 -11.80 -13.58
C GLU A 264 -9.20 -11.70 -12.26
N ILE A 265 -9.92 -11.39 -11.16
CA ILE A 265 -9.34 -11.30 -9.82
C ILE A 265 -8.76 -12.64 -9.40
N ARG A 266 -9.51 -13.74 -9.55
CA ARG A 266 -9.01 -15.10 -9.27
C ARG A 266 -7.76 -15.43 -10.07
N ALA A 267 -7.76 -15.17 -11.38
CA ALA A 267 -6.60 -15.44 -12.23
C ALA A 267 -5.36 -14.62 -11.80
N THR A 268 -5.57 -13.37 -11.42
CA THR A 268 -4.51 -12.47 -10.96
C THR A 268 -3.93 -12.91 -9.62
N LEU A 269 -4.79 -13.27 -8.66
CA LEU A 269 -4.37 -13.74 -7.34
C LEU A 269 -3.67 -15.10 -7.40
N ALA A 270 -4.15 -16.03 -8.22
CA ALA A 270 -3.45 -17.29 -8.47
C ALA A 270 -2.03 -17.05 -9.02
N THR A 271 -1.88 -16.08 -9.93
CA THR A 271 -0.56 -15.68 -10.45
C THR A 271 0.32 -15.10 -9.35
N ALA A 272 -0.21 -14.20 -8.51
CA ALA A 272 0.53 -13.63 -7.38
C ALA A 272 0.92 -14.68 -6.34
N ARG A 273 0.06 -15.66 -6.06
CA ARG A 273 0.36 -16.77 -5.16
C ARG A 273 1.49 -17.65 -5.70
N SER A 274 1.54 -17.84 -7.01
CA SER A 274 2.62 -18.60 -7.66
C SER A 274 3.98 -17.88 -7.66
N ALA A 275 4.04 -16.59 -7.33
CA ALA A 275 5.26 -15.79 -7.33
C ALA A 275 6.24 -16.10 -6.18
N GLY A 276 5.93 -17.08 -5.31
CA GLY A 276 6.82 -17.54 -4.24
C GLY A 276 7.00 -16.57 -3.08
N ARG A 277 6.09 -15.59 -2.93
CA ARG A 277 6.08 -14.63 -1.81
C ARG A 277 5.34 -15.22 -0.61
N LYS A 278 5.63 -14.72 0.60
CA LYS A 278 5.11 -15.30 1.85
C LYS A 278 3.61 -15.07 2.03
N ARG A 279 3.15 -13.86 1.66
CA ARG A 279 1.75 -13.45 1.73
C ARG A 279 1.37 -12.57 0.55
N VAL A 280 0.10 -12.58 0.19
CA VAL A 280 -0.53 -11.72 -0.80
C VAL A 280 -1.50 -10.77 -0.09
N LEU A 281 -1.18 -9.48 -0.08
CA LEU A 281 -2.03 -8.40 0.44
C LEU A 281 -2.68 -7.70 -0.74
N THR A 282 -4.00 -7.55 -0.73
CA THR A 282 -4.74 -6.99 -1.87
C THR A 282 -5.49 -5.73 -1.46
N MET A 283 -5.29 -4.63 -2.18
CA MET A 283 -6.23 -3.51 -2.19
C MET A 283 -7.15 -3.62 -3.40
N PHE A 284 -8.46 -3.57 -3.18
CA PHE A 284 -9.44 -3.67 -4.25
C PHE A 284 -10.41 -2.49 -4.22
N GLN A 285 -10.55 -1.84 -5.38
CA GLN A 285 -11.57 -0.82 -5.60
C GLN A 285 -12.64 -1.37 -6.54
N PRO A 286 -13.87 -1.62 -6.05
CA PRO A 286 -14.97 -2.07 -6.88
C PRO A 286 -15.31 -1.03 -7.96
N HIS A 287 -15.71 -1.48 -9.15
CA HIS A 287 -16.02 -0.59 -10.28
C HIS A 287 -17.48 -0.73 -10.70
N ARG A 288 -18.23 0.39 -10.58
CA ARG A 288 -19.69 0.54 -10.78
C ARG A 288 -20.56 -0.12 -9.71
N TYR A 289 -21.62 0.57 -9.29
CA TYR A 289 -22.57 0.08 -8.30
C TYR A 289 -23.43 -1.06 -8.88
N SER A 290 -23.82 -0.95 -10.15
CA SER A 290 -24.61 -1.97 -10.86
C SER A 290 -23.92 -3.34 -10.85
N ARG A 291 -22.61 -3.37 -11.14
CA ARG A 291 -21.79 -4.58 -11.13
C ARG A 291 -21.58 -5.13 -9.73
N THR A 292 -21.25 -4.27 -8.77
CA THR A 292 -21.09 -4.66 -7.36
C THR A 292 -22.33 -5.40 -6.85
N LYS A 293 -23.52 -4.91 -7.19
CA LYS A 293 -24.80 -5.55 -6.85
C LYS A 293 -25.00 -6.88 -7.60
N ALA A 294 -24.76 -6.89 -8.91
CA ALA A 294 -25.03 -8.06 -9.76
C ALA A 294 -24.12 -9.26 -9.41
N LEU A 295 -22.86 -9.00 -9.07
CA LEU A 295 -21.84 -10.04 -8.86
C LEU A 295 -21.45 -10.20 -7.39
N GLN A 296 -22.26 -9.69 -6.45
CA GLN A 296 -21.96 -9.70 -5.01
C GLN A 296 -21.54 -11.08 -4.52
N HIS A 297 -22.30 -12.12 -4.87
CA HIS A 297 -22.00 -13.50 -4.46
C HIS A 297 -20.69 -14.01 -5.08
N ASP A 298 -20.45 -13.72 -6.36
CA ASP A 298 -19.25 -14.19 -7.07
C ASP A 298 -17.95 -13.55 -6.58
N PHE A 299 -18.04 -12.33 -6.03
CA PHE A 299 -16.92 -11.69 -5.34
C PHE A 299 -16.53 -12.42 -4.04
N GLY A 300 -17.45 -13.14 -3.40
CA GLY A 300 -17.19 -13.82 -2.13
C GLY A 300 -16.01 -14.80 -2.21
N ALA A 301 -15.97 -15.63 -3.25
CA ALA A 301 -14.91 -16.60 -3.51
C ALA A 301 -13.77 -16.06 -4.40
N ALA A 302 -13.83 -14.79 -4.82
CA ALA A 302 -12.86 -14.27 -5.78
C ALA A 302 -11.47 -14.05 -5.17
N PHE A 303 -11.38 -13.98 -3.83
CA PHE A 303 -10.18 -13.55 -3.11
C PHE A 303 -9.48 -14.66 -2.31
N ASP A 304 -9.83 -15.94 -2.50
CA ASP A 304 -9.32 -17.04 -1.69
C ASP A 304 -7.78 -17.20 -1.69
N ASP A 305 -7.12 -16.75 -2.77
CA ASP A 305 -5.67 -16.77 -2.91
C ASP A 305 -4.96 -15.55 -2.29
N ALA A 306 -5.71 -14.60 -1.73
CA ALA A 306 -5.18 -13.50 -0.93
C ALA A 306 -5.11 -13.88 0.56
N ASP A 307 -4.07 -13.42 1.26
CA ASP A 307 -4.00 -13.57 2.72
C ASP A 307 -4.71 -12.42 3.45
N GLN A 308 -4.70 -11.23 2.84
CA GLN A 308 -5.40 -10.04 3.33
C GLN A 308 -6.01 -9.25 2.17
N VAL A 309 -7.21 -8.71 2.37
CA VAL A 309 -7.96 -7.93 1.38
C VAL A 309 -8.51 -6.67 2.04
N VAL A 310 -8.21 -5.52 1.46
CA VAL A 310 -8.78 -4.23 1.88
C VAL A 310 -9.62 -3.69 0.74
N ILE A 311 -10.92 -3.60 1.00
CA ILE A 311 -11.91 -3.12 0.04
C ILE A 311 -12.12 -1.62 0.25
N THR A 312 -12.06 -0.82 -0.81
CA THR A 312 -12.48 0.59 -0.76
C THR A 312 -13.94 0.76 -1.14
N ASP A 313 -14.47 1.98 -1.00
CA ASP A 313 -15.77 2.27 -1.59
C ASP A 313 -15.73 2.21 -3.14
N VAL A 314 -16.91 2.12 -3.74
CA VAL A 314 -17.11 1.87 -5.17
C VAL A 314 -16.67 3.06 -6.02
N TYR A 315 -15.83 2.80 -7.02
CA TYR A 315 -15.58 3.75 -8.09
C TYR A 315 -16.81 3.82 -9.00
N ALA A 316 -17.56 4.92 -8.90
CA ALA A 316 -18.88 5.07 -9.52
C ALA A 316 -18.87 4.98 -11.05
N ALA A 317 -17.80 5.42 -11.72
CA ALA A 317 -17.72 5.50 -13.19
C ALA A 317 -18.96 6.14 -13.83
N SER A 318 -19.40 7.28 -13.27
CA SER A 318 -20.59 8.05 -13.68
C SER A 318 -21.96 7.44 -13.33
N GLU A 319 -22.03 6.37 -12.53
CA GLU A 319 -23.28 5.89 -11.96
C GLU A 319 -23.69 6.69 -10.72
N ALA A 320 -25.00 6.88 -10.53
CA ALA A 320 -25.52 7.34 -9.24
C ALA A 320 -25.36 6.22 -8.20
N PRO A 321 -25.02 6.54 -6.93
CA PRO A 321 -24.98 5.55 -5.86
C PRO A 321 -26.29 4.76 -5.76
N LEU A 322 -26.18 3.43 -5.63
CA LEU A 322 -27.33 2.57 -5.40
C LEU A 322 -27.55 2.39 -3.89
N PRO A 323 -28.77 2.61 -3.36
CA PRO A 323 -29.06 2.40 -1.95
C PRO A 323 -28.69 0.98 -1.50
N GLY A 324 -27.93 0.88 -0.40
CA GLY A 324 -27.48 -0.39 0.19
C GLY A 324 -26.30 -1.07 -0.53
N VAL A 325 -25.72 -0.45 -1.56
CA VAL A 325 -24.57 -1.00 -2.30
C VAL A 325 -23.35 -0.11 -2.08
N SER A 326 -22.29 -0.68 -1.50
CA SER A 326 -21.01 -0.02 -1.28
C SER A 326 -19.86 -1.04 -1.34
N GLY A 327 -18.63 -0.60 -1.08
CA GLY A 327 -17.52 -1.52 -0.88
C GLY A 327 -17.74 -2.50 0.28
N GLN A 328 -18.48 -2.09 1.32
CA GLN A 328 -18.84 -2.96 2.44
C GLN A 328 -19.64 -4.18 1.98
N THR A 329 -20.49 -4.03 0.95
CA THR A 329 -21.27 -5.14 0.36
C THR A 329 -20.36 -6.29 -0.11
N ILE A 330 -19.20 -5.96 -0.67
CA ILE A 330 -18.20 -6.96 -1.10
C ILE A 330 -17.43 -7.52 0.10
N ALA A 331 -17.03 -6.66 1.04
CA ALA A 331 -16.34 -7.11 2.26
C ALA A 331 -17.20 -8.11 3.05
N ASP A 332 -18.51 -7.86 3.14
CA ASP A 332 -19.47 -8.76 3.78
C ASP A 332 -19.61 -10.08 3.01
N ALA A 333 -19.66 -10.04 1.67
CA ALA A 333 -19.72 -11.26 0.86
C ALA A 333 -18.47 -12.14 1.02
N ILE A 334 -17.28 -11.53 1.06
CA ILE A 334 -16.01 -12.22 1.32
C ILE A 334 -16.00 -12.83 2.74
N THR A 335 -16.49 -12.09 3.73
CA THR A 335 -16.61 -12.58 5.12
C THR A 335 -17.57 -13.76 5.22
N GLN A 336 -18.75 -13.66 4.59
CA GLN A 336 -19.76 -14.72 4.57
C GLN A 336 -19.27 -15.97 3.86
N HIS A 337 -18.41 -15.82 2.84
CA HIS A 337 -17.75 -16.95 2.18
C HIS A 337 -16.75 -17.68 3.08
N GLY A 338 -16.24 -17.02 4.13
CA GLY A 338 -15.37 -17.62 5.14
C GLY A 338 -13.93 -17.09 5.15
N HIS A 339 -13.61 -16.12 4.28
CA HIS A 339 -12.29 -15.51 4.24
C HIS A 339 -12.11 -14.54 5.43
N ARG A 340 -11.09 -14.79 6.25
CA ARG A 340 -10.90 -14.09 7.56
C ARG A 340 -10.06 -12.81 7.48
N GLY A 341 -9.36 -12.59 6.38
CA GLY A 341 -8.43 -11.47 6.21
C GLY A 341 -9.03 -10.27 5.49
N VAL A 342 -10.32 -10.00 5.60
CA VAL A 342 -10.97 -8.89 4.87
C VAL A 342 -11.24 -7.69 5.79
N SER A 343 -11.02 -6.49 5.27
CA SER A 343 -11.40 -5.24 5.94
C SER A 343 -11.92 -4.20 4.95
N TYR A 344 -12.68 -3.23 5.46
CA TYR A 344 -13.24 -2.15 4.66
C TYR A 344 -12.58 -0.81 5.03
N GLN A 345 -12.08 -0.09 4.02
CA GLN A 345 -11.54 1.26 4.15
C GLN A 345 -12.27 2.17 3.16
N PRO A 346 -13.35 2.87 3.55
CA PRO A 346 -14.17 3.66 2.63
C PRO A 346 -13.36 4.77 1.95
N ARG A 347 -12.36 5.31 2.64
CA ARG A 347 -11.55 6.44 2.17
C ARG A 347 -10.35 5.97 1.38
N LEU A 348 -10.41 6.17 0.06
CA LEU A 348 -9.33 5.80 -0.86
C LEU A 348 -7.99 6.44 -0.46
N ASP A 349 -8.00 7.69 0.01
CA ASP A 349 -6.81 8.43 0.44
C ASP A 349 -6.10 7.82 1.65
N ARG A 350 -6.77 6.96 2.43
CA ARG A 350 -6.21 6.25 3.59
C ARG A 350 -5.78 4.80 3.30
N LEU A 351 -6.01 4.32 2.07
CA LEU A 351 -5.79 2.91 1.71
C LEU A 351 -4.32 2.49 1.78
N HIS A 352 -3.40 3.31 1.26
CA HIS A 352 -1.97 3.01 1.28
C HIS A 352 -1.44 2.90 2.72
N GLY A 353 -1.87 3.79 3.62
CA GLY A 353 -1.52 3.73 5.05
C GLY A 353 -2.07 2.49 5.74
N HIS A 354 -3.32 2.10 5.44
CA HIS A 354 -3.92 0.87 6.00
C HIS A 354 -3.12 -0.38 5.59
N LEU A 355 -2.73 -0.49 4.32
CA LEU A 355 -1.85 -1.59 3.86
C LEU A 355 -0.44 -1.48 4.43
N GLY A 356 0.11 -0.28 4.52
CA GLY A 356 1.41 -0.02 5.12
C GLY A 356 1.53 -0.56 6.56
N GLN A 357 0.46 -0.46 7.34
CA GLN A 357 0.37 -1.00 8.71
C GLN A 357 0.44 -2.53 8.78
N MET A 358 0.02 -3.20 7.71
CA MET A 358 -0.10 -4.66 7.67
C MET A 358 1.12 -5.34 7.05
N LEU A 359 2.00 -4.55 6.40
CA LEU A 359 3.17 -5.05 5.68
C LEU A 359 4.14 -5.79 6.59
N LEU A 360 4.56 -6.97 6.15
CA LEU A 360 5.63 -7.78 6.71
C LEU A 360 6.62 -8.18 5.61
N GLU A 361 7.83 -8.51 6.02
CA GLU A 361 8.89 -8.90 5.08
C GLU A 361 8.56 -10.18 4.32
N GLY A 362 8.63 -10.09 2.99
CA GLY A 362 8.30 -11.14 2.04
C GLY A 362 6.91 -11.02 1.43
N ASP A 363 6.19 -9.93 1.70
CA ASP A 363 4.85 -9.69 1.17
C ASP A 363 4.85 -9.28 -0.31
N LEU A 364 3.82 -9.73 -1.01
CA LEU A 364 3.37 -9.20 -2.30
C LEU A 364 2.13 -8.35 -2.07
N VAL A 365 2.12 -7.11 -2.55
CA VAL A 365 0.95 -6.23 -2.53
C VAL A 365 0.37 -6.11 -3.94
N LEU A 366 -0.92 -6.37 -4.09
CA LEU A 366 -1.68 -6.18 -5.32
C LEU A 366 -2.63 -4.99 -5.20
N SER A 367 -2.63 -4.10 -6.18
CA SER A 367 -3.79 -3.24 -6.44
C SER A 367 -4.63 -3.78 -7.56
N LEU A 368 -5.92 -3.99 -7.29
CA LEU A 368 -6.89 -4.53 -8.22
C LEU A 368 -8.02 -3.51 -8.43
N GLY A 369 -8.33 -3.21 -9.68
CA GLY A 369 -9.55 -2.47 -10.04
C GLY A 369 -9.37 -1.51 -11.21
N ALA A 370 -10.47 -1.21 -11.90
CA ALA A 370 -10.48 -0.36 -13.08
C ALA A 370 -10.45 1.16 -12.79
N GLY A 371 -10.64 1.57 -11.54
CA GLY A 371 -10.64 2.97 -11.11
C GLY A 371 -9.23 3.51 -10.82
N ASN A 372 -9.12 4.38 -9.82
CA ASN A 372 -7.90 5.08 -9.44
C ASN A 372 -7.12 4.46 -8.26
N VAL A 373 -7.43 3.21 -7.89
CA VAL A 373 -6.71 2.47 -6.82
C VAL A 373 -5.19 2.38 -7.02
N HIS A 374 -4.73 2.32 -8.27
CA HIS A 374 -3.30 2.28 -8.62
C HIS A 374 -2.51 3.49 -8.10
N GLU A 375 -3.16 4.65 -7.90
CA GLU A 375 -2.53 5.84 -7.32
C GLU A 375 -2.11 5.59 -5.87
N GLN A 376 -2.88 4.79 -5.12
CA GLN A 376 -2.55 4.43 -3.74
C GLN A 376 -1.38 3.43 -3.69
N LEU A 377 -1.32 2.48 -4.63
CA LEU A 377 -0.16 1.62 -4.77
C LEU A 377 1.11 2.42 -5.11
N ALA A 378 1.00 3.43 -5.98
CA ALA A 378 2.12 4.31 -6.31
C ALA A 378 2.62 5.12 -5.10
N LYS A 379 1.71 5.60 -4.23
CA LYS A 379 2.07 6.24 -2.95
C LYS A 379 2.82 5.27 -2.04
N LEU A 380 2.29 4.06 -1.85
CA LEU A 380 2.93 3.04 -1.03
C LEU A 380 4.33 2.67 -1.58
N ALA A 381 4.47 2.55 -2.90
CA ALA A 381 5.74 2.32 -3.55
C ALA A 381 6.76 3.44 -3.27
N ALA A 382 6.34 4.70 -3.36
CA ALA A 382 7.20 5.84 -3.05
C ALA A 382 7.64 5.85 -1.57
N GLU A 383 6.74 5.51 -0.65
CA GLU A 383 7.09 5.37 0.78
C GLU A 383 8.06 4.20 1.01
N LEU A 384 7.87 3.07 0.32
CA LEU A 384 8.79 1.93 0.43
C LEU A 384 10.20 2.24 -0.06
N VAL A 385 10.37 3.09 -1.08
CA VAL A 385 11.71 3.55 -1.49
C VAL A 385 12.43 4.21 -0.31
N ILE A 386 11.73 5.07 0.45
CA ILE A 386 12.30 5.74 1.63
C ILE A 386 12.50 4.73 2.76
N ALA A 387 11.51 3.88 3.03
CA ALA A 387 11.56 2.90 4.12
C ALA A 387 12.72 1.90 3.97
N GLU A 388 13.03 1.46 2.75
CA GLU A 388 14.18 0.58 2.53
C GLU A 388 15.51 1.31 2.78
N ARG A 389 15.64 2.58 2.39
CA ARG A 389 16.83 3.39 2.73
C ARG A 389 16.97 3.58 4.24
N LEU A 390 15.86 3.82 4.94
CA LEU A 390 15.85 3.87 6.40
C LEU A 390 16.29 2.52 6.99
N LYS A 391 15.81 1.40 6.43
CA LYS A 391 16.17 0.05 6.88
C LYS A 391 17.65 -0.25 6.67
N GLU A 392 18.22 0.15 5.54
CA GLU A 392 19.67 0.05 5.27
C GLU A 392 20.48 0.81 6.33
N ILE A 393 20.05 2.02 6.71
CA ILE A 393 20.73 2.86 7.69
C ILE A 393 20.71 2.25 9.10
N VAL A 394 19.55 1.78 9.55
CA VAL A 394 19.43 1.18 10.90
C VAL A 394 19.91 -0.26 10.98
N GLY A 395 20.16 -0.87 9.82
CA GLY A 395 20.72 -2.21 9.69
C GLY A 395 19.74 -3.34 10.04
N PRO A 396 20.22 -4.58 10.06
CA PRO A 396 19.37 -5.76 10.20
C PRO A 396 18.63 -5.82 11.54
N LYS A 397 19.27 -5.35 12.62
CA LYS A 397 18.71 -5.33 13.99
C LYS A 397 17.78 -4.14 14.26
N GLY A 398 17.86 -3.09 13.45
CA GLY A 398 16.94 -1.95 13.54
C GLY A 398 15.62 -2.26 12.88
N GLU A 399 14.57 -1.50 13.19
CA GLU A 399 13.23 -1.74 12.65
C GLU A 399 12.70 -0.52 11.90
N VAL A 400 11.96 -0.79 10.82
CA VAL A 400 11.25 0.23 10.05
C VAL A 400 9.85 -0.30 9.75
N ARG A 401 8.82 0.46 10.13
CA ARG A 401 7.40 0.15 9.87
C ARG A 401 6.73 1.37 9.25
N LEU A 402 5.81 1.13 8.31
CA LEU A 402 5.01 2.17 7.67
C LEU A 402 3.69 2.38 8.41
N ALA A 403 3.25 3.64 8.48
CA ALA A 403 1.97 4.03 9.03
C ALA A 403 1.67 3.47 10.44
N GLU A 404 2.70 3.24 11.27
CA GLU A 404 2.58 2.54 12.56
C GLU A 404 1.71 3.34 13.55
N PRO A 405 0.60 2.78 14.07
CA PRO A 405 -0.32 3.50 14.95
C PRO A 405 0.36 3.94 16.25
N LEU A 406 0.44 5.25 16.50
CA LEU A 406 1.10 5.77 17.71
C LEU A 406 0.29 5.50 18.98
N ALA A 407 -0.99 5.14 18.86
CA ALA A 407 -1.77 4.56 19.97
C ALA A 407 -1.12 3.30 20.59
N LYS A 408 -0.24 2.57 19.87
CA LYS A 408 0.53 1.46 20.45
C LYS A 408 1.72 1.93 21.30
N HIS A 409 2.15 3.18 21.11
CA HIS A 409 3.40 3.75 21.63
C HIS A 409 3.19 4.91 22.62
N THR A 410 1.94 5.35 22.83
CA THR A 410 1.56 6.31 23.87
C THR A 410 0.93 5.62 25.07
N THR A 411 1.13 6.16 26.28
CA THR A 411 0.53 5.57 27.50
C THR A 411 -0.98 5.80 27.60
N LEU A 412 -1.47 6.87 26.99
CA LEU A 412 -2.90 7.13 26.81
C LEU A 412 -3.55 6.17 25.81
N ARG A 413 -2.74 5.50 24.98
CA ARG A 413 -3.14 4.61 23.89
C ARG A 413 -4.07 5.26 22.87
N VAL A 414 -3.71 6.48 22.51
CA VAL A 414 -4.40 7.32 21.53
C VAL A 414 -3.37 7.87 20.56
N GLY A 415 -3.77 8.03 19.30
CA GLY A 415 -3.02 8.74 18.30
C GLY A 415 -2.92 8.07 16.95
N GLY A 416 -2.88 8.91 15.91
CA GLY A 416 -2.74 8.52 14.52
C GLY A 416 -1.38 7.88 14.19
N PRO A 417 -1.14 7.56 12.91
CA PRO A 417 0.04 6.81 12.50
C PRO A 417 1.33 7.64 12.46
N ALA A 418 2.46 7.01 12.75
CA ALA A 418 3.76 7.51 12.30
C ALA A 418 3.94 7.12 10.82
N GLN A 419 4.24 8.09 9.94
CA GLN A 419 4.47 7.77 8.52
C GLN A 419 5.61 6.76 8.36
N PHE A 420 6.77 7.04 8.95
CA PHE A 420 7.87 6.08 9.08
C PHE A 420 8.23 5.91 10.56
N TRP A 421 7.94 4.76 11.13
CA TRP A 421 8.41 4.39 12.47
C TRP A 421 9.76 3.71 12.37
N VAL A 422 10.75 4.22 13.11
CA VAL A 422 12.14 3.75 13.01
C VAL A 422 12.75 3.49 14.40
N GLU A 423 13.28 2.28 14.60
CA GLU A 423 13.96 1.88 15.84
C GLU A 423 15.45 1.60 15.58
N PRO A 424 16.35 2.58 15.76
CA PRO A 424 17.78 2.33 15.72
C PRO A 424 18.23 1.57 16.98
N ARG A 425 19.27 0.74 16.87
CA ARG A 425 19.85 0.00 18.01
C ARG A 425 21.20 0.55 18.50
N THR A 426 21.79 1.50 17.77
CA THR A 426 23.08 2.12 18.11
C THR A 426 23.05 3.62 17.89
N GLU A 427 23.91 4.34 18.61
CA GLU A 427 24.13 5.79 18.43
C GLU A 427 24.57 6.10 17.00
N GLU A 428 25.46 5.28 16.42
CA GLU A 428 25.96 5.48 15.06
C GLU A 428 24.84 5.42 14.01
N ALA A 429 23.93 4.43 14.14
CA ALA A 429 22.78 4.32 13.25
C ALA A 429 21.84 5.53 13.39
N PHE A 430 21.63 6.01 14.62
CA PHE A 430 20.80 7.17 14.87
C PHE A 430 21.42 8.47 14.31
N ALA A 431 22.75 8.64 14.43
CA ALA A 431 23.47 9.75 13.81
C ALA A 431 23.36 9.75 12.28
N LYS A 432 23.51 8.57 11.64
CA LYS A 432 23.32 8.40 10.19
C LYS A 432 21.88 8.72 9.77
N LEU A 433 20.90 8.30 10.57
CA LEU A 433 19.48 8.57 10.36
C LEU A 433 19.18 10.08 10.38
N ILE A 434 19.71 10.82 11.37
CA ILE A 434 19.56 12.29 11.43
C ILE A 434 20.08 12.95 10.16
N ARG A 435 21.29 12.58 9.72
CA ARG A 435 21.92 13.14 8.51
C ARG A 435 21.11 12.81 7.26
N PHE A 436 20.59 11.59 7.16
CA PHE A 436 19.72 11.17 6.06
C PHE A 436 18.45 12.00 6.02
N CYS A 437 17.71 12.10 7.12
CA CYS A 437 16.46 12.85 7.16
C CYS A 437 16.67 14.33 6.81
N ARG A 438 17.76 14.95 7.29
CA ARG A 438 18.09 16.32 6.91
C ARG A 438 18.39 16.46 5.41
N ARG A 439 19.19 15.55 4.83
CA ARG A 439 19.54 15.60 3.40
C ARG A 439 18.32 15.45 2.50
N GLU A 440 17.41 14.54 2.87
CA GLU A 440 16.18 14.28 2.13
C GLU A 440 15.02 15.23 2.51
N ASN A 441 15.28 16.23 3.37
CA ASN A 441 14.28 17.16 3.89
C ASN A 441 13.04 16.46 4.51
N LEU A 442 13.28 15.34 5.19
CA LEU A 442 12.28 14.59 5.93
C LEU A 442 12.19 15.12 7.36
N PRO A 443 11.00 15.54 7.83
CA PRO A 443 10.78 15.87 9.24
C PRO A 443 11.18 14.70 10.14
N LEU A 444 11.86 14.99 11.24
CA LEU A 444 12.30 14.01 12.22
C LEU A 444 11.66 14.34 13.57
N PHE A 445 10.97 13.36 14.16
CA PHE A 445 10.41 13.45 15.50
C PHE A 445 10.93 12.29 16.35
N VAL A 446 11.21 12.52 17.62
CA VAL A 446 11.74 11.47 18.51
C VAL A 446 10.75 11.23 19.65
N ILE A 447 10.41 9.96 19.86
CA ILE A 447 9.49 9.54 20.90
C ILE A 447 10.19 8.56 21.86
N GLY A 448 10.07 8.86 23.15
CA GLY A 448 10.39 7.91 24.22
C GLY A 448 9.25 6.90 24.41
N ARG A 449 8.75 6.76 25.64
CA ARG A 449 7.59 5.89 25.95
C ARG A 449 6.21 6.51 25.68
N GLY A 450 6.17 7.70 25.06
CA GLY A 450 4.92 8.42 24.80
C GLY A 450 4.07 8.70 26.05
N SER A 451 4.70 8.90 27.21
CA SER A 451 3.98 9.03 28.48
C SER A 451 3.40 10.40 28.78
N ASN A 452 3.83 11.44 28.07
CA ASN A 452 3.34 12.81 28.15
C ASN A 452 3.04 13.35 26.73
N LEU A 453 2.46 12.51 25.87
CA LEU A 453 2.24 12.80 24.46
C LEU A 453 0.79 12.51 24.08
N LEU A 454 0.16 13.45 23.40
CA LEU A 454 -1.11 13.30 22.71
C LEU A 454 -0.86 13.53 21.21
N VAL A 455 -0.96 12.47 20.42
CA VAL A 455 -0.77 12.54 18.97
C VAL A 455 -2.13 12.69 18.31
N ARG A 456 -2.27 13.66 17.41
CA ARG A 456 -3.51 13.89 16.64
C ARG A 456 -3.84 12.71 15.71
N GLU A 457 -5.08 12.65 15.26
CA GLU A 457 -5.60 11.55 14.41
C GLU A 457 -4.90 11.44 13.05
N GLY A 458 -4.46 12.55 12.45
CA GLY A 458 -3.66 12.54 11.22
C GLY A 458 -2.26 11.94 11.40
N GLY A 459 -1.80 11.79 12.64
CA GLY A 459 -0.51 11.18 12.95
C GLY A 459 0.67 12.14 12.76
N ILE A 460 1.88 11.58 12.66
CA ILE A 460 3.12 12.36 12.50
C ILE A 460 3.73 12.07 11.13
N ARG A 461 3.83 13.11 10.30
CA ARG A 461 4.51 13.08 9.00
C ARG A 461 6.02 12.98 9.16
N GLY A 462 6.66 12.26 8.24
CA GLY A 462 8.10 12.03 8.26
C GLY A 462 8.52 10.89 9.18
N VAL A 463 9.75 10.98 9.69
CA VAL A 463 10.39 9.90 10.44
C VAL A 463 10.17 10.09 11.94
N VAL A 464 9.48 9.14 12.55
CA VAL A 464 9.34 9.02 14.01
C VAL A 464 10.35 8.00 14.52
N VAL A 465 11.34 8.48 15.28
CA VAL A 465 12.39 7.64 15.85
C VAL A 465 12.06 7.25 17.28
N HIS A 466 12.17 5.97 17.56
CA HIS A 466 12.10 5.43 18.90
C HIS A 466 13.45 4.77 19.26
N PRO A 467 14.37 5.50 19.91
CA PRO A 467 15.67 4.97 20.31
C PRO A 467 15.48 3.97 21.46
N SER A 468 15.35 2.70 21.11
CA SER A 468 15.12 1.60 22.05
C SER A 468 15.94 0.37 21.67
N GLY A 469 16.19 -0.49 22.63
CA GLY A 469 17.05 -1.66 22.45
C GLY A 469 18.52 -1.31 22.21
N GLY A 470 19.35 -2.35 22.09
CA GLY A 470 20.78 -2.20 21.83
C GLY A 470 21.46 -1.29 22.85
N GLU A 471 22.13 -0.23 22.40
CA GLU A 471 22.81 0.75 23.26
C GLU A 471 21.84 1.61 24.08
N PHE A 472 20.62 1.84 23.59
CA PHE A 472 19.67 2.76 24.22
C PHE A 472 18.99 2.18 25.47
N ASP A 473 18.98 0.86 25.63
CA ASP A 473 18.40 0.20 26.81
C ASP A 473 19.46 -0.21 27.86
N LYS A 474 20.75 -0.01 27.56
CA LYS A 474 21.83 -0.37 28.49
C LYS A 474 21.74 0.49 29.75
N VAL A 475 21.93 -0.17 30.89
CA VAL A 475 22.08 0.46 32.21
C VAL A 475 23.28 -0.20 32.89
N GLU A 476 24.27 0.59 33.23
CA GLU A 476 25.53 0.15 33.83
C GLU A 476 25.82 0.97 35.08
N THR A 477 26.35 0.33 36.11
CA THR A 477 26.69 0.99 37.38
C THR A 477 28.20 1.01 37.57
N LYS A 478 28.71 2.13 38.04
CA LYS A 478 30.13 2.30 38.39
C LYS A 478 30.26 3.23 39.58
N SER A 479 30.81 2.74 40.68
CA SER A 479 30.92 3.49 41.94
C SER A 479 29.55 3.97 42.44
N LEU A 480 29.29 5.29 42.47
CA LEU A 480 28.01 5.89 42.86
C LEU A 480 27.23 6.44 41.65
N GLU A 481 27.65 6.07 40.44
CA GLU A 481 27.06 6.54 39.19
C GLU A 481 26.34 5.42 38.44
N VAL A 482 25.24 5.77 37.80
CA VAL A 482 24.47 4.90 36.91
C VAL A 482 24.46 5.54 35.53
N THR A 483 25.08 4.88 34.57
CA THR A 483 25.04 5.26 33.15
C THR A 483 23.88 4.55 32.48
N ALA A 484 23.03 5.28 31.77
CA ALA A 484 21.89 4.69 31.09
C ALA A 484 21.64 5.31 29.71
N GLY A 485 21.31 4.46 28.75
CA GLY A 485 20.79 4.89 27.46
C GLY A 485 19.38 5.50 27.58
N VAL A 486 18.99 6.32 26.59
CA VAL A 486 17.71 7.04 26.63
C VAL A 486 16.45 6.20 26.49
N GLY A 487 16.57 4.96 26.01
CA GLY A 487 15.49 3.97 25.91
C GLY A 487 15.16 3.31 27.24
N ALA A 488 16.14 3.26 28.17
CA ALA A 488 15.97 2.69 29.50
C ALA A 488 14.82 3.38 30.27
N LYS A 489 14.01 2.58 30.96
CA LYS A 489 12.92 3.07 31.82
C LYS A 489 13.53 3.72 33.05
N LEU A 490 12.93 4.82 33.51
CA LEU A 490 13.37 5.50 34.75
C LEU A 490 13.43 4.54 35.95
N LYS A 491 12.48 3.61 36.05
CA LYS A 491 12.53 2.56 37.07
C LYS A 491 13.75 1.64 37.00
N GLN A 492 14.30 1.38 35.82
CA GLN A 492 15.49 0.54 35.68
C GLN A 492 16.71 1.21 36.33
N ILE A 493 16.75 2.55 36.36
CA ILE A 493 17.78 3.29 37.10
C ILE A 493 17.64 3.04 38.59
N ALA A 494 16.42 3.13 39.13
CA ALA A 494 16.14 2.85 40.55
C ALA A 494 16.53 1.42 40.95
N PHE A 495 16.19 0.42 40.13
CA PHE A 495 16.54 -0.97 40.39
C PHE A 495 18.04 -1.26 40.21
N ALA A 496 18.71 -0.63 39.24
CA ALA A 496 20.15 -0.73 39.07
C ALA A 496 20.90 -0.12 40.27
N GLY A 497 20.43 1.03 40.75
CA GLY A 497 20.92 1.66 41.98
C GLY A 497 20.77 0.73 43.18
N LYS A 498 19.56 0.18 43.40
CA LYS A 498 19.31 -0.83 44.46
C LYS A 498 20.30 -2.00 44.40
N ALA A 499 20.49 -2.60 43.22
CA ALA A 499 21.39 -3.74 43.07
C ALA A 499 22.86 -3.39 43.36
N ALA A 500 23.25 -2.13 43.16
CA ALA A 500 24.60 -1.63 43.40
C ALA A 500 24.78 -0.96 44.78
N GLY A 501 23.74 -0.90 45.64
CA GLY A 501 23.80 -0.17 46.92
C GLY A 501 23.85 1.36 46.77
N ILE A 502 23.34 1.88 45.65
CA ILE A 502 23.24 3.30 45.36
C ILE A 502 21.78 3.73 45.53
N GLY A 503 21.51 4.54 46.55
CA GLY A 503 20.19 5.08 46.84
C GLY A 503 19.92 6.43 46.16
N SER A 504 18.77 7.00 46.50
CA SER A 504 18.26 8.30 46.04
C SER A 504 17.65 8.31 44.63
N PHE A 505 17.57 7.15 43.97
CA PHE A 505 16.87 7.00 42.67
C PHE A 505 15.42 6.52 42.80
N GLU A 506 14.92 6.26 44.00
CA GLU A 506 13.66 5.54 44.23
C GLU A 506 12.42 6.31 43.73
N TRP A 507 12.51 7.63 43.67
CA TRP A 507 11.48 8.50 43.09
C TRP A 507 11.22 8.23 41.60
N MET A 508 12.23 7.71 40.88
CA MET A 508 12.14 7.41 39.44
C MET A 508 11.18 6.25 39.13
N GLU A 509 10.93 5.35 40.08
CA GLU A 509 9.90 4.31 39.94
C GLU A 509 8.47 4.89 39.88
N GLY A 510 8.29 6.08 40.46
CA GLY A 510 7.04 6.82 40.42
C GLY A 510 6.68 7.38 39.03
N ILE A 511 7.63 7.41 38.08
CA ILE A 511 7.45 8.12 36.80
C ILE A 511 7.31 7.13 35.64
N PRO A 512 6.16 7.13 34.93
CA PRO A 512 6.05 6.40 33.67
C PRO A 512 6.88 7.14 32.61
N GLY A 513 8.01 6.59 32.20
CA GLY A 513 8.86 7.24 31.19
C GLY A 513 10.17 6.51 30.93
N SER A 514 10.85 6.93 29.86
CA SER A 514 12.25 6.58 29.62
C SER A 514 13.18 7.71 30.06
N VAL A 515 14.46 7.40 30.21
CA VAL A 515 15.53 8.37 30.50
C VAL A 515 15.48 9.53 29.53
N GLY A 516 15.31 9.30 28.22
CA GLY A 516 15.23 10.37 27.22
C GLY A 516 14.06 11.33 27.45
N GLY A 517 12.88 10.79 27.77
CA GLY A 517 11.72 11.62 28.15
C GLY A 517 11.96 12.39 29.45
N GLY A 518 12.60 11.75 30.44
CA GLY A 518 12.98 12.38 31.69
C GLY A 518 13.94 13.55 31.50
N LEU A 519 14.95 13.40 30.64
CA LEU A 519 15.89 14.46 30.30
C LEU A 519 15.19 15.61 29.57
N ARG A 520 14.43 15.33 28.50
CA ARG A 520 13.78 16.38 27.70
C ARG A 520 12.80 17.22 28.53
N MET A 521 12.07 16.58 29.42
CA MET A 521 11.05 17.21 30.25
C MET A 521 11.56 17.63 31.62
N ASN A 522 12.86 17.48 31.94
CA ASN A 522 13.37 17.55 33.30
C ASN A 522 12.39 16.93 34.33
N ALA A 523 11.97 15.69 34.08
CA ALA A 523 10.84 15.08 34.77
C ALA A 523 11.13 14.99 36.27
N GLY A 524 10.10 15.23 37.08
CA GLY A 524 10.23 15.22 38.54
C GLY A 524 9.06 14.56 39.25
N ALA A 525 9.36 13.95 40.39
CA ALA A 525 8.40 13.41 41.35
C ALA A 525 9.00 13.47 42.76
N MET A 526 8.14 13.50 43.78
CA MET A 526 8.56 13.48 45.20
C MET A 526 9.53 14.61 45.62
N GLY A 527 9.48 15.76 44.94
CA GLY A 527 10.35 16.90 45.22
C GLY A 527 11.76 16.80 44.61
N VAL A 528 12.02 15.78 43.79
CA VAL A 528 13.27 15.61 43.04
C VAL A 528 12.97 15.67 41.54
N GLN A 529 13.90 16.24 40.77
CA GLN A 529 13.86 16.34 39.32
C GLN A 529 15.04 15.58 38.68
N THR A 530 14.91 15.29 37.39
CA THR A 530 15.90 14.50 36.66
C THR A 530 17.28 15.15 36.74
N PHE A 531 17.38 16.46 36.49
CA PHE A 531 18.66 17.17 36.48
C PHE A 531 19.28 17.42 37.85
N ASP A 532 18.57 17.15 38.95
CA ASP A 532 19.17 17.16 40.31
C ASP A 532 20.21 16.05 40.46
N GLN A 533 20.12 14.99 39.63
CA GLN A 533 20.98 13.81 39.71
C GLN A 533 21.80 13.56 38.44
N VAL A 534 21.57 14.29 37.36
CA VAL A 534 22.37 14.16 36.15
C VAL A 534 23.78 14.69 36.40
N VAL A 535 24.79 13.90 36.07
CA VAL A 535 26.21 14.32 36.03
C VAL A 535 26.57 14.76 34.63
N ARG A 536 26.09 14.02 33.63
CA ARG A 536 26.46 14.23 32.23
C ARG A 536 25.37 13.71 31.30
N VAL A 537 25.11 14.44 30.22
CA VAL A 537 24.21 14.06 29.14
C VAL A 537 25.02 13.95 27.86
N ARG A 538 24.83 12.84 27.15
CA ARG A 538 25.32 12.66 25.79
C ARG A 538 24.15 12.84 24.82
N TYR A 539 24.34 13.63 23.77
CA TYR A 539 23.31 13.87 22.75
C TYR A 539 23.92 14.01 21.36
N LEU A 540 23.09 13.79 20.33
CA LEU A 540 23.38 14.09 18.94
C LEU A 540 22.75 15.42 18.56
N ASP A 541 23.50 16.32 17.92
CA ASP A 541 22.93 17.56 17.39
C ASP A 541 22.16 17.34 16.08
N ARG A 542 21.68 18.43 15.47
CA ARG A 542 20.95 18.42 14.18
C ARG A 542 21.80 17.97 12.98
N GLU A 543 23.11 17.92 13.14
CA GLU A 543 24.06 17.41 12.16
C GLU A 543 24.40 15.92 12.41
N GLY A 544 23.85 15.34 13.47
CA GLY A 544 24.17 13.99 13.94
C GLY A 544 25.60 13.91 14.50
N VAL A 545 26.13 15.00 15.04
CA VAL A 545 27.43 15.02 15.75
C VAL A 545 27.17 14.84 17.23
N ALA A 546 27.97 13.98 17.86
CA ALA A 546 27.82 13.66 19.27
C ALA A 546 28.51 14.70 20.16
N HIS A 547 27.79 15.12 21.20
CA HIS A 547 28.24 16.04 22.22
C HIS A 547 28.03 15.45 23.59
N GLU A 548 28.81 15.92 24.55
CA GLU A 548 28.69 15.53 25.95
C GLU A 548 28.77 16.77 26.84
N LYS A 549 27.77 16.95 27.69
CA LYS A 549 27.58 18.17 28.48
C LYS A 549 27.20 17.86 29.92
N THR A 550 27.74 18.64 30.84
CA THR A 550 27.33 18.66 32.25
C THR A 550 26.09 19.54 32.43
N PRO A 551 25.31 19.39 33.51
CA PRO A 551 24.15 20.26 33.78
C PRO A 551 24.51 21.75 33.80
N ALA A 552 25.70 22.11 34.28
CA ALA A 552 26.14 23.51 34.33
C ALA A 552 26.34 24.13 32.93
N GLU A 553 26.50 23.31 31.90
CA GLU A 553 26.61 23.75 30.50
C GLU A 553 25.26 23.71 29.76
N LEU A 554 24.18 23.30 30.44
CA LEU A 554 22.84 23.18 29.88
C LEU A 554 21.88 24.15 30.56
N GLU A 555 21.03 24.77 29.76
CA GLU A 555 19.90 25.52 30.29
C GLU A 555 18.79 24.54 30.70
N VAL A 556 18.41 24.54 31.99
CA VAL A 556 17.45 23.60 32.57
C VAL A 556 16.38 24.39 33.32
N HIS A 557 15.12 24.17 32.92
CA HIS A 557 13.94 24.82 33.51
C HIS A 557 12.98 23.79 34.13
N TYR A 558 11.99 24.28 34.88
CA TYR A 558 10.91 23.42 35.35
C TYR A 558 10.14 22.84 34.15
N ARG A 559 10.11 21.50 34.08
CA ARG A 559 9.44 20.73 33.02
C ARG A 559 9.96 20.94 31.60
N HIS A 560 11.14 21.53 31.43
CA HIS A 560 11.63 21.95 30.12
C HIS A 560 13.16 22.05 30.06
N VAL A 561 13.77 21.53 29.00
CA VAL A 561 15.22 21.64 28.74
C VAL A 561 15.43 22.08 27.29
N PRO A 562 15.56 23.39 27.00
CA PRO A 562 15.58 23.94 25.64
C PRO A 562 16.60 23.29 24.71
N SER A 563 17.80 23.01 25.22
CA SER A 563 18.88 22.38 24.46
C SER A 563 18.52 20.97 23.95
N LEU A 564 17.69 20.24 24.69
CA LEU A 564 17.24 18.88 24.33
C LEU A 564 15.90 18.87 23.56
N GLU A 565 15.34 20.04 23.25
CA GLU A 565 14.28 20.15 22.25
C GLU A 565 14.84 20.10 20.83
N GLN A 566 16.01 20.71 20.65
CA GLN A 566 16.67 20.89 19.36
C GLN A 566 17.69 19.79 19.05
N ASN A 567 18.11 19.04 20.07
CA ASN A 567 19.09 17.97 20.00
C ASN A 567 18.51 16.66 20.55
N PHE A 568 19.14 15.54 20.25
CA PHE A 568 18.62 14.20 20.52
C PHE A 568 19.49 13.49 21.55
N ALA A 569 19.03 13.43 22.81
CA ALA A 569 19.73 12.69 23.85
C ALA A 569 19.91 11.21 23.48
N VAL A 570 21.06 10.63 23.83
CA VAL A 570 21.39 9.21 23.57
C VAL A 570 21.72 8.44 24.85
N SER A 571 22.33 9.09 25.84
CA SER A 571 22.54 8.52 27.17
C SER A 571 22.75 9.62 28.22
N ALA A 572 22.66 9.25 29.50
CA ALA A 572 23.02 10.10 30.62
C ALA A 572 23.68 9.31 31.74
N ILE A 573 24.48 10.01 32.53
CA ILE A 573 25.10 9.52 33.77
C ILE A 573 24.37 10.19 34.92
N PHE A 574 23.89 9.39 35.87
CA PHE A 574 23.22 9.84 37.08
C PHE A 574 24.08 9.54 38.31
N ARG A 575 24.08 10.42 39.30
CA ARG A 575 24.76 10.21 40.58
C ARG A 575 23.74 10.05 41.70
N GLY A 576 23.91 8.98 42.47
CA GLY A 576 23.17 8.73 43.68
C GLY A 576 24.09 8.80 44.90
N GLU A 577 23.60 8.26 46.00
CA GLU A 577 24.30 8.26 47.28
C GLU A 577 24.50 6.84 47.78
N LYS A 578 25.54 6.60 48.59
CA LYS A 578 25.71 5.31 49.24
C LYS A 578 24.56 5.11 50.24
N SER A 579 23.83 4.01 50.12
CA SER A 579 22.68 3.72 51.01
C SER A 579 22.65 2.24 51.37
N THR A 580 21.97 1.90 52.47
CA THR A 580 21.77 0.50 52.86
C THR A 580 20.63 -0.12 52.04
N PRO A 581 20.67 -1.43 51.75
CA PRO A 581 19.59 -2.10 51.02
C PRO A 581 18.20 -1.88 51.65
N GLU A 582 18.12 -1.86 52.98
CA GLU A 582 16.87 -1.67 53.72
C GLU A 582 16.26 -0.29 53.47
N GLU A 583 17.08 0.76 53.47
CA GLU A 583 16.61 2.13 53.24
C GLU A 583 16.17 2.35 51.79
N ILE A 584 16.89 1.76 50.82
CA ILE A 584 16.49 1.80 49.40
C ILE A 584 15.14 1.10 49.21
N VAL A 585 14.95 -0.09 49.81
CA VAL A 585 13.66 -0.81 49.75
C VAL A 585 12.55 0.03 50.36
N ARG A 586 12.76 0.60 51.54
CA ARG A 586 11.77 1.44 52.22
C ARG A 586 11.33 2.63 51.35
N ARG A 587 12.28 3.31 50.70
CA ARG A 587 12.00 4.46 49.81
C ARG A 587 11.31 4.03 48.51
N LEU A 588 11.67 2.88 47.95
CA LEU A 588 10.99 2.31 46.79
C LEU A 588 9.52 1.99 47.10
N ASP A 589 9.27 1.32 48.22
CA ASP A 589 7.91 0.96 48.64
C ASP A 589 7.06 2.23 48.87
N ALA A 590 7.63 3.26 49.51
CA ALA A 590 6.96 4.55 49.68
C ALA A 590 6.64 5.25 48.35
N SER A 591 7.57 5.20 47.38
CA SER A 591 7.39 5.76 46.04
C SER A 591 6.27 5.05 45.28
N GLN A 592 6.24 3.72 45.34
CA GLN A 592 5.21 2.88 44.72
C GLN A 592 3.83 3.11 45.36
N GLU A 593 3.76 3.14 46.69
CA GLU A 593 2.50 3.35 47.41
C GLU A 593 1.88 4.71 47.09
N LYS A 594 2.71 5.76 47.08
CA LYS A 594 2.24 7.10 46.74
C LYS A 594 1.74 7.18 45.30
N ARG A 595 2.40 6.54 44.34
CA ARG A 595 1.91 6.47 42.95
C ARG A 595 0.56 5.75 42.88
N ARG A 596 0.43 4.59 43.53
CA ARG A 596 -0.80 3.77 43.54
C ARG A 596 -2.00 4.52 44.10
N THR A 597 -1.78 5.36 45.11
CA THR A 597 -2.85 6.06 45.83
C THR A 597 -3.20 7.43 45.23
N THR A 598 -2.27 8.08 44.53
CA THR A 598 -2.48 9.46 44.03
C THR A 598 -2.71 9.57 42.53
N GLN A 599 -2.45 8.52 41.77
CA GLN A 599 -2.58 8.52 40.31
C GLN A 599 -3.51 7.40 39.82
N PRO A 600 -4.28 7.62 38.75
CA PRO A 600 -5.12 6.58 38.19
C PRO A 600 -4.29 5.44 37.60
N ALA A 601 -4.74 4.20 37.81
CA ALA A 601 -4.16 3.01 37.18
C ALA A 601 -4.52 2.86 35.68
N ALA A 602 -5.46 3.67 35.19
CA ALA A 602 -5.94 3.65 33.81
C ALA A 602 -4.94 4.27 32.81
N LYS A 603 -5.18 4.04 31.52
CA LYS A 603 -4.39 4.59 30.41
C LYS A 603 -4.49 6.12 30.44
N SER A 604 -3.39 6.82 30.66
CA SER A 604 -3.33 8.29 30.75
C SER A 604 -1.99 8.82 30.25
N ALA A 605 -1.93 10.10 29.89
CA ALA A 605 -0.71 10.80 29.49
C ALA A 605 -0.04 11.55 30.67
N GLY A 606 -0.32 11.17 31.91
CA GLY A 606 0.10 11.93 33.09
C GLY A 606 -0.77 13.17 33.31
N CYS A 607 -0.17 14.19 33.93
CA CYS A 607 -0.82 15.49 34.14
C CYS A 607 -1.10 16.17 32.79
N ILE A 608 -2.35 16.58 32.57
CA ILE A 608 -2.76 17.24 31.34
C ILE A 608 -2.32 18.70 31.32
N PHE A 609 -2.43 19.40 32.45
CA PHE A 609 -2.11 20.82 32.59
C PHE A 609 -0.93 21.05 33.52
N LYS A 610 -0.15 22.10 33.24
CA LYS A 610 0.83 22.64 34.18
C LYS A 610 0.08 23.26 35.37
N ASN A 611 0.72 23.29 36.54
CA ASN A 611 0.13 23.95 37.70
C ASN A 611 0.13 25.48 37.48
N PRO A 612 -1.04 26.15 37.50
CA PRO A 612 -1.08 27.62 37.48
C PRO A 612 -0.58 28.19 38.82
N ALA A 613 -0.23 29.47 38.83
CA ALA A 613 0.32 30.14 40.02
C ALA A 613 -0.66 30.18 41.21
N VAL A 614 -1.97 30.10 40.95
CA VAL A 614 -3.02 30.25 41.96
C VAL A 614 -3.24 29.00 42.81
N CYS A 615 -3.23 27.81 42.20
CA CYS A 615 -3.41 26.53 42.88
C CYS A 615 -2.97 25.37 41.95
N PRO A 616 -2.74 24.17 42.48
CA PRO A 616 -2.45 23.00 41.63
C PRO A 616 -3.60 22.73 40.64
N ALA A 617 -3.27 22.42 39.39
CA ALA A 617 -4.27 22.24 38.33
C ALA A 617 -5.29 21.14 38.66
N GLY A 618 -4.83 20.03 39.28
CA GLY A 618 -5.73 18.97 39.71
C GLY A 618 -6.76 19.42 40.74
N LYS A 619 -6.34 20.27 41.70
CA LYS A 619 -7.25 20.84 42.69
C LYS A 619 -8.26 21.79 42.04
N LEU A 620 -7.81 22.59 41.06
CA LEU A 620 -8.70 23.48 40.31
C LEU A 620 -9.80 22.69 39.60
N VAL A 621 -9.44 21.64 38.86
CA VAL A 621 -10.39 20.79 38.12
C VAL A 621 -11.37 20.09 39.08
N ASP A 622 -10.87 19.63 40.23
CA ASP A 622 -11.71 19.03 41.28
C ASP A 622 -12.73 20.02 41.84
N GLU A 623 -12.31 21.25 42.18
CA GLU A 623 -13.18 22.29 42.72
C GLU A 623 -14.17 22.88 41.70
N LEU A 624 -13.89 22.72 40.40
CA LEU A 624 -14.81 23.03 39.31
C LEU A 624 -15.85 21.90 39.09
N GLY A 625 -15.76 20.79 39.83
CA GLY A 625 -16.70 19.67 39.71
C GLY A 625 -16.56 18.90 38.39
N LEU A 626 -15.40 18.97 37.74
CA LEU A 626 -15.19 18.39 36.40
C LEU A 626 -14.70 16.94 36.42
N LYS A 627 -14.45 16.36 37.60
CA LYS A 627 -14.19 14.92 37.73
C LYS A 627 -15.35 14.11 37.15
N GLY A 628 -15.02 13.08 36.38
CA GLY A 628 -16.03 12.25 35.70
C GLY A 628 -16.61 12.83 34.41
N SER A 629 -16.31 14.09 34.06
CA SER A 629 -16.70 14.66 32.76
C SER A 629 -16.07 13.89 31.60
N ARG A 630 -16.81 13.77 30.48
CA ARG A 630 -16.46 12.88 29.37
C ARG A 630 -16.76 13.48 28.00
N VAL A 631 -15.93 13.11 27.03
CA VAL A 631 -16.19 13.23 25.58
C VAL A 631 -15.79 11.89 24.96
N GLY A 632 -16.70 11.25 24.23
CA GLY A 632 -16.50 9.87 23.77
C GLY A 632 -16.10 8.95 24.94
N ASP A 633 -14.97 8.25 24.76
CA ASP A 633 -14.35 7.37 25.76
C ASP A 633 -13.21 8.04 26.56
N ALA A 634 -12.98 9.35 26.36
CA ALA A 634 -12.07 10.14 27.16
C ALA A 634 -12.80 10.69 28.39
N ARG A 635 -12.22 10.53 29.59
CA ARG A 635 -12.84 10.99 30.83
C ARG A 635 -11.83 11.63 31.79
N VAL A 636 -12.23 12.67 32.50
CA VAL A 636 -11.47 13.19 33.64
C VAL A 636 -11.49 12.18 34.78
N SER A 637 -10.30 11.81 35.28
CA SER A 637 -10.14 10.80 36.31
C SER A 637 -10.80 11.18 37.63
N GLU A 638 -11.56 10.26 38.22
CA GLU A 638 -12.10 10.37 39.58
C GLU A 638 -11.01 10.43 40.66
N VAL A 639 -9.87 9.79 40.41
CA VAL A 639 -8.73 9.80 41.35
C VAL A 639 -8.08 11.19 41.43
N HIS A 640 -7.74 11.79 40.27
CA HIS A 640 -7.00 13.05 40.21
C HIS A 640 -7.48 13.92 39.04
N GLY A 641 -8.02 15.12 39.29
CA GLY A 641 -8.67 15.96 38.26
C GLY A 641 -7.75 16.40 37.11
N ASN A 642 -6.43 16.44 37.32
CA ASN A 642 -5.49 16.76 36.24
C ASN A 642 -5.16 15.59 35.28
N PHE A 643 -5.86 14.45 35.38
CA PHE A 643 -5.61 13.29 34.53
C PHE A 643 -6.84 13.02 33.66
N ILE A 644 -6.62 12.89 32.36
CA ILE A 644 -7.60 12.30 31.44
C ILE A 644 -7.23 10.84 31.22
N VAL A 645 -8.22 9.97 31.33
CA VAL A 645 -8.08 8.52 31.13
C VAL A 645 -8.84 8.08 29.87
N ASN A 646 -8.25 7.13 29.15
CA ASN A 646 -8.91 6.44 28.03
C ASN A 646 -9.56 5.15 28.54
N GLU A 647 -10.89 5.08 28.45
CA GLU A 647 -11.69 3.95 28.93
C GLU A 647 -11.82 2.79 27.95
N GLY A 648 -11.41 2.99 26.69
CA GLY A 648 -11.66 2.01 25.64
C GLY A 648 -11.08 2.46 24.32
N ALA A 649 -11.90 3.17 23.56
CA ALA A 649 -11.70 3.57 22.18
C ALA A 649 -11.64 5.10 22.01
N ALA A 650 -11.16 5.83 23.03
CA ALA A 650 -11.03 7.29 22.94
C ALA A 650 -10.14 7.67 21.74
N THR A 651 -10.57 8.68 20.99
CA THR A 651 -9.78 9.29 19.92
C THR A 651 -8.96 10.47 20.45
N ALA A 652 -8.00 10.95 19.66
CA ALA A 652 -7.25 12.15 20.00
C ALA A 652 -8.17 13.38 20.03
N ASP A 653 -9.16 13.41 19.13
CA ASP A 653 -10.13 14.50 19.06
C ASP A 653 -11.03 14.52 20.31
N ASP A 654 -11.45 13.36 20.83
CA ASP A 654 -12.20 13.28 22.10
C ASP A 654 -11.40 13.90 23.27
N VAL A 655 -10.11 13.57 23.35
CA VAL A 655 -9.22 14.08 24.40
C VAL A 655 -9.00 15.58 24.25
N LEU A 656 -8.81 16.07 23.02
CA LEU A 656 -8.63 17.49 22.72
C LEU A 656 -9.88 18.31 23.03
N GLU A 657 -11.07 17.78 22.70
CA GLU A 657 -12.34 18.43 23.03
C GLU A 657 -12.52 18.52 24.55
N LEU A 658 -12.25 17.43 25.27
CA LEU A 658 -12.33 17.43 26.74
C LEU A 658 -11.32 18.39 27.38
N ILE A 659 -10.10 18.48 26.85
CA ILE A 659 -9.12 19.51 27.26
C ILE A 659 -9.69 20.91 27.07
N GLY A 660 -10.29 21.19 25.91
CA GLY A 660 -10.91 22.47 25.59
C GLY A 660 -12.04 22.84 26.56
N GLN A 661 -12.92 21.88 26.89
CA GLN A 661 -14.01 22.08 27.85
C GLN A 661 -13.49 22.42 29.26
N ILE A 662 -12.40 21.78 29.70
CA ILE A 662 -11.78 22.08 31.00
C ILE A 662 -11.19 23.49 31.01
N GLN A 663 -10.44 23.86 29.97
CA GLN A 663 -9.84 25.19 29.83
C GLN A 663 -10.91 26.29 29.79
N GLU A 664 -11.98 26.08 29.02
CA GLU A 664 -13.09 27.03 28.91
C GLU A 664 -13.79 27.24 30.27
N THR A 665 -14.08 26.15 30.98
CA THR A 665 -14.71 26.21 32.31
C THR A 665 -13.81 26.92 33.32
N ALA A 666 -12.51 26.59 33.37
CA ALA A 666 -11.54 27.24 34.27
C ALA A 666 -11.42 28.75 34.01
N ARG A 667 -11.39 29.15 32.74
CA ARG A 667 -11.39 30.56 32.34
C ARG A 667 -12.69 31.26 32.74
N LYS A 668 -13.84 30.65 32.45
CA LYS A 668 -15.15 31.27 32.68
C LYS A 668 -15.48 31.42 34.17
N GLU A 669 -15.21 30.40 34.98
CA GLU A 669 -15.64 30.37 36.38
C GLU A 669 -14.59 30.89 37.37
N ARG A 670 -13.30 30.80 37.00
CA ARG A 670 -12.20 31.14 37.91
C ARG A 670 -11.24 32.18 37.33
N GLY A 671 -11.40 32.58 36.06
CA GLY A 671 -10.49 33.52 35.40
C GLY A 671 -9.07 32.96 35.22
N VAL A 672 -8.91 31.63 35.24
CA VAL A 672 -7.61 30.96 35.17
C VAL A 672 -7.40 30.38 33.77
N GLU A 673 -6.34 30.81 33.10
CA GLU A 673 -5.88 30.20 31.85
C GLU A 673 -5.01 28.97 32.17
N LEU A 674 -5.47 27.79 31.76
CA LEU A 674 -4.74 26.53 31.94
C LEU A 674 -3.87 26.23 30.71
N GLU A 675 -2.57 26.07 30.91
CA GLU A 675 -1.62 25.64 29.88
C GLU A 675 -1.43 24.12 29.91
N THR A 676 -1.41 23.46 28.75
CA THR A 676 -1.18 22.01 28.69
C THR A 676 0.27 21.65 29.04
N GLU A 677 0.44 20.67 29.93
CA GLU A 677 1.72 19.98 30.17
C GLU A 677 1.94 18.86 29.15
N VAL A 678 0.85 18.20 28.73
CA VAL A 678 0.87 17.19 27.67
C VAL A 678 1.31 17.81 26.35
N GLN A 679 2.23 17.15 25.66
CA GLN A 679 2.71 17.59 24.36
C GLN A 679 1.72 17.14 23.29
N ILE A 680 1.07 18.10 22.62
CA ILE A 680 0.13 17.84 21.53
C ILE A 680 0.88 17.95 20.20
N VAL A 681 0.94 16.87 19.44
CA VAL A 681 1.73 16.79 18.19
C VAL A 681 0.97 16.12 17.05
N GLY A 682 1.47 16.27 15.83
CA GLY A 682 0.91 15.63 14.64
C GLY A 682 -0.04 16.52 13.84
N GLU A 683 -0.66 15.94 12.83
CA GLU A 683 -1.55 16.60 11.88
C GLU A 683 -3.02 16.31 12.20
N ASN A 684 -3.92 17.19 11.77
CA ASN A 684 -5.36 16.93 11.84
C ASN A 684 -5.75 15.82 10.82
N SER A 685 -6.91 15.20 11.03
CA SER A 685 -7.38 13.99 10.33
C SER A 685 -7.79 14.15 8.87
#